data_AF-A0A0V1KEC6-F1
#
_entry.id   AF-A0A0V1KEC6-F1
#
_cell.length_a   1.000
_cell.length_b   1.000
_cell.length_c   1.000
_cell.angle_alpha   90.00
_cell.angle_beta   90.00
_cell.angle_gamma   90.00
#
_symmetry.space_group_name_H-M   'P 1'
#
loop_
_entity.id
_entity.type
_entity.pdbx_description
1 polymer ?
#
loop_
_entity_poly.entity_id
_entity_poly.type
_entity_poly.pdbx_seq_one_letter_code
_entity_poly.pdbx_strand_id
1 'polypeptide(L)'
;MMGQETQIGPTQANGKVLLSTAPGNWANGAAALTAAAGHSFAVSLTGVVANAADIKFLAYNNVPPAVPNVQTKSNSKGVIIVSTAAGANEGRWIVHTVPGFPAAKTGYNWPAAETAKGHLLICMTIAETAINAIASSLIRAEPFVYYNDIPESETAGMRDFKKLAEGQTATMPPFTIKQSIKIVAAAPVDVHIYSKSTKSRYEIYKKVLLRGLKKTIKVWSRRDNKLKGDCRVLQRNIRLIKSPAQIDDHATNIEADQSNWIVSEPGNTFCFTDKPYAKSQTTEPGMAVCIDQAAIFARFDAIAAQVENCPRVILYKGPAQNTGKLLASDVPGNWADGAAVVTQAAGHSFAVILTDVVGNHANVKFLAYNNVPPGVPNVKTKSNGKAGVIMISTAVNANDGAWIVHTVPGFPAAKTGYSWPAAEIAKGHLLICMTIAETQINAIAASLFRAEPFIYYNDIPESETAGMPDFKKLAEGKIPTMPPFTISRSIKLTGAGAVPVQIYSKSAKSRYEIYKKVILRGLKKTIKVWSRGDSKLKGDCRIPQRSLRLIKSPVQIAGHATNIETDESNWIVSEPGNIFCFMDKPYSKSQATEPALAVCFDQAAIFARFNTIAAQFSYFYYCQILQFHKIPNVKIQMEQEMQIGPTQDRGKFLASNAADNWVDGAAAVTARAGHSFAVALNDVVGNHANVKFLAYNNVPPGMPNVKTKSNGKAGVIMISTAVNANDGAWIVHTVPGFPAAKTGYSWPAAEIAKGHLLICMTIAETQINAIAASLFRAEPFIYYNDIPESETAGMPDFKKLAEGKIPTMPPFTISRSIKLTGAGAVPVQIYSKSAKSRYEIYKKVILRGLKKTIKVWSRRDSKLKGDCRIPQRSLRLIKSPVQIAGHATNIETDESNWIVSEPGNIFCFMDKPYSKSQATEPALAVCFDQAAIFARFNTIAAQQGTYRAILYKGPAQNNGKLLASDSPNAWVDGAAAVTQNNGHSFATALTHVVGNHANVKFLAYNNVPPAMPNVKTKSNSKGVIIVNTVAGQNDGAWIVHTVPGFPAAKTGYSWPAAEIAKGHLLICMTIAETQINAVAASLIQTEPFVYYNDIPETETAGMPDFKKLAEGKVPVSPPFTTRRSIKTAAAAAAVDVHIYSKSAKSKYEIYKKVIVKALKKTIKVWSRRDNKLKGDCRVLQRNIRLIKSPAQIGDHATNIETDESNWIVSEPGNIFCFTDKPYSKNQIKEPGMAVCIDKDAIFARFNAIAAQVENCP
;
A
#
# COMPACT_ATOMS: atom_id res chain seq x y z
N MET A 1 -19.79 -41.48 12.52
CA MET A 1 -19.26 -40.45 13.46
C MET A 1 -17.99 -39.89 12.84
N MET A 2 -17.93 -38.59 12.56
CA MET A 2 -16.88 -38.03 11.70
C MET A 2 -16.05 -36.96 12.42
N GLY A 3 -14.73 -37.02 12.21
CA GLY A 3 -13.74 -36.06 12.69
C GLY A 3 -13.62 -35.96 14.21
N GLN A 4 -12.76 -36.81 14.80
CA GLN A 4 -12.34 -36.69 16.20
C GLN A 4 -10.86 -36.36 16.27
N GLU A 5 -10.56 -35.17 16.79
CA GLU A 5 -9.22 -34.79 17.22
C GLU A 5 -9.19 -34.89 18.74
N THR A 6 -8.32 -35.72 19.29
CA THR A 6 -8.10 -35.82 20.74
C THR A 6 -6.73 -35.28 21.07
N GLN A 7 -6.68 -34.25 21.92
CA GLN A 7 -5.45 -33.73 22.50
C GLN A 7 -5.42 -34.09 23.99
N ILE A 8 -4.31 -34.68 24.42
CA ILE A 8 -4.03 -34.99 25.82
C ILE A 8 -3.17 -33.86 26.37
N GLY A 9 -3.61 -33.20 27.44
CA GLY A 9 -2.73 -32.42 28.30
C GLY A 9 -1.96 -33.36 29.24
N PRO A 10 -0.68 -33.10 29.55
CA PRO A 10 0.07 -33.96 30.47
C PRO A 10 -0.68 -34.09 31.80
N THR A 11 -0.96 -35.34 32.23
CA THR A 11 -1.76 -35.76 33.40
C THR A 11 -3.29 -35.86 33.26
N GLN A 12 -3.90 -35.55 32.11
CA GLN A 12 -5.36 -35.68 31.93
C GLN A 12 -5.81 -37.03 31.31
N ALA A 13 -6.26 -37.98 32.14
CA ALA A 13 -6.62 -39.34 31.71
C ALA A 13 -7.71 -39.43 30.61
N ASN A 14 -8.72 -38.55 30.63
CA ASN A 14 -9.83 -38.56 29.66
C ASN A 14 -9.52 -37.80 28.36
N GLY A 15 -8.48 -36.95 28.35
CA GLY A 15 -8.17 -36.04 27.25
C GLY A 15 -9.26 -35.01 26.92
N LYS A 16 -8.96 -34.14 25.95
CA LYS A 16 -9.89 -33.17 25.33
C LYS A 16 -10.18 -33.59 23.89
N VAL A 17 -11.43 -33.52 23.46
CA VAL A 17 -11.92 -33.95 22.14
C VAL A 17 -12.56 -32.77 21.40
N LEU A 18 -12.27 -32.64 20.10
CA LEU A 18 -12.99 -31.79 19.14
C LEU A 18 -13.70 -32.65 18.10
N LEU A 19 -14.96 -32.29 17.80
CA LEU A 19 -15.81 -32.98 16.84
C LEU A 19 -16.10 -32.10 15.61
N SER A 20 -15.87 -32.61 14.41
CA SER A 20 -16.17 -31.83 13.19
C SER A 20 -17.68 -31.62 12.98
N THR A 21 -18.52 -32.50 13.53
CA THR A 21 -19.99 -32.41 13.51
C THR A 21 -20.59 -31.59 14.65
N ALA A 22 -19.79 -31.20 15.66
CA ALA A 22 -20.23 -30.38 16.79
C ALA A 22 -19.14 -29.36 17.13
N PRO A 23 -19.06 -28.22 16.40
CA PRO A 23 -17.95 -27.25 16.47
C PRO A 23 -17.96 -26.36 17.74
N GLY A 24 -18.37 -26.91 18.88
CA GLY A 24 -18.37 -26.25 20.18
C GLY A 24 -16.97 -26.02 20.76
N ASN A 25 -16.91 -25.80 22.07
CA ASN A 25 -15.65 -25.76 22.82
C ASN A 25 -15.01 -27.15 22.89
N TRP A 26 -13.78 -27.23 23.41
CA TRP A 26 -13.17 -28.51 23.77
C TRP A 26 -14.09 -29.29 24.71
N ALA A 27 -14.39 -30.53 24.39
CA ALA A 27 -15.15 -31.42 25.26
C ALA A 27 -14.20 -32.34 26.02
N ASN A 28 -14.52 -32.72 27.26
CA ASN A 28 -13.80 -33.82 27.93
C ASN A 28 -14.15 -35.14 27.23
N GLY A 29 -13.16 -36.04 27.09
CA GLY A 29 -13.43 -37.39 26.58
C GLY A 29 -14.39 -38.17 27.49
N ALA A 30 -15.25 -38.99 26.88
CA ALA A 30 -16.31 -39.73 27.57
C ALA A 30 -15.78 -40.84 28.52
N ALA A 31 -14.54 -41.28 28.34
CA ALA A 31 -13.83 -42.19 29.25
C ALA A 31 -12.32 -41.94 29.16
N ALA A 32 -11.56 -42.53 30.08
CA ALA A 32 -10.11 -42.49 30.07
C ALA A 32 -9.54 -43.20 28.83
N LEU A 33 -8.43 -42.68 28.26
CA LEU A 33 -7.73 -43.30 27.12
C LEU A 33 -6.99 -44.59 27.50
N THR A 34 -6.97 -44.96 28.79
CA THR A 34 -6.53 -46.27 29.28
C THR A 34 -7.65 -47.31 29.28
N ALA A 35 -8.92 -46.91 29.12
CA ALA A 35 -10.05 -47.83 29.09
C ALA A 35 -10.20 -48.46 27.70
N ALA A 36 -10.46 -49.77 27.63
CA ALA A 36 -10.61 -50.48 26.35
C ALA A 36 -11.90 -50.13 25.57
N ALA A 37 -12.80 -49.33 26.16
CA ALA A 37 -14.08 -48.94 25.59
C ALA A 37 -14.55 -47.58 26.17
N GLY A 38 -15.70 -47.08 25.71
CA GLY A 38 -16.33 -45.86 26.21
C GLY A 38 -15.74 -44.55 25.65
N HIS A 39 -14.43 -44.51 25.39
CA HIS A 39 -13.82 -43.40 24.64
C HIS A 39 -13.84 -43.70 23.13
N SER A 40 -13.95 -42.62 22.35
CA SER A 40 -14.34 -42.71 20.95
C SER A 40 -13.21 -43.16 20.00
N PHE A 41 -11.96 -43.11 20.47
CA PHE A 41 -10.81 -43.60 19.73
C PHE A 41 -10.65 -45.13 19.85
N ALA A 42 -11.05 -45.75 20.97
CA ALA A 42 -11.19 -47.21 21.06
C ALA A 42 -12.28 -47.71 20.10
N VAL A 43 -13.43 -47.02 20.04
CA VAL A 43 -14.51 -47.27 19.05
C VAL A 43 -14.00 -47.12 17.61
N SER A 44 -13.09 -46.18 17.35
CA SER A 44 -12.49 -45.99 16.02
C SER A 44 -11.48 -47.06 15.63
N LEU A 45 -10.91 -47.77 16.61
CA LEU A 45 -9.92 -48.84 16.45
C LEU A 45 -10.48 -50.24 16.70
N THR A 46 -11.78 -50.43 16.97
CA THR A 46 -12.33 -51.72 17.41
C THR A 46 -11.93 -52.88 16.50
N GLY A 47 -12.04 -52.75 15.17
CA GLY A 47 -11.62 -53.79 14.21
C GLY A 47 -10.10 -53.90 13.96
N VAL A 48 -9.29 -52.99 14.52
CA VAL A 48 -7.82 -53.05 14.51
C VAL A 48 -7.28 -53.83 15.71
N VAL A 49 -7.97 -53.70 16.86
CA VAL A 49 -7.55 -54.31 18.14
C VAL A 49 -8.27 -55.62 18.45
N ALA A 50 -9.57 -55.73 18.11
CA ALA A 50 -10.31 -56.97 18.08
C ALA A 50 -10.34 -57.49 16.64
N ASN A 51 -10.03 -58.77 16.44
CA ASN A 51 -9.83 -59.38 15.12
C ASN A 51 -11.17 -59.58 14.36
N ALA A 52 -11.77 -58.48 13.89
CA ALA A 52 -13.02 -58.48 13.14
C ALA A 52 -12.81 -59.02 11.71
N ALA A 53 -13.71 -59.89 11.26
CA ALA A 53 -13.60 -60.54 9.95
C ALA A 53 -13.60 -59.53 8.79
N ASP A 54 -14.46 -58.51 8.86
CA ASP A 54 -14.74 -57.58 7.75
C ASP A 54 -13.92 -56.28 7.78
N ILE A 55 -12.89 -56.20 8.64
CA ILE A 55 -12.01 -55.04 8.75
C ILE A 55 -10.58 -55.48 8.45
N LYS A 56 -9.89 -54.70 7.61
CA LYS A 56 -8.49 -54.89 7.23
C LYS A 56 -7.74 -53.58 7.41
N PHE A 57 -6.46 -53.62 7.75
CA PHE A 57 -5.69 -52.41 8.02
C PHE A 57 -4.19 -52.53 7.74
N LEU A 58 -3.58 -51.38 7.48
CA LEU A 58 -2.14 -51.18 7.45
C LEU A 58 -1.76 -50.24 8.59
N ALA A 59 -0.90 -50.70 9.50
CA ALA A 59 -0.42 -49.93 10.64
C ALA A 59 1.08 -49.64 10.53
N TYR A 60 1.46 -48.40 10.83
CA TYR A 60 2.83 -47.91 10.75
C TYR A 60 3.20 -47.09 11.98
N ASN A 61 4.40 -47.31 12.51
CA ASN A 61 4.92 -46.61 13.69
C ASN A 61 6.44 -46.76 13.74
N ASN A 62 7.16 -45.69 14.10
CA ASN A 62 8.61 -45.73 14.29
C ASN A 62 9.06 -46.34 15.64
N VAL A 63 8.13 -46.53 16.57
CA VAL A 63 8.27 -47.33 17.79
C VAL A 63 7.04 -48.25 17.84
N PRO A 64 7.00 -49.34 17.06
CA PRO A 64 5.86 -50.25 17.05
C PRO A 64 5.71 -51.00 18.37
N PRO A 65 4.49 -51.39 18.77
CA PRO A 65 4.28 -52.25 19.94
C PRO A 65 4.95 -53.62 19.76
N ALA A 66 5.47 -54.17 20.85
CA ALA A 66 6.07 -55.51 20.93
C ALA A 66 7.28 -55.81 20.02
N VAL A 67 7.81 -54.85 19.25
CA VAL A 67 9.05 -55.02 18.47
C VAL A 67 10.13 -54.06 18.99
N PRO A 68 11.06 -54.53 19.86
CA PRO A 68 12.11 -53.68 20.41
C PRO A 68 13.17 -53.30 19.36
N ASN A 69 13.89 -52.20 19.61
CA ASN A 69 15.09 -51.78 18.88
C ASN A 69 14.96 -51.48 17.37
N VAL A 70 13.74 -51.27 16.85
CA VAL A 70 13.54 -50.86 15.44
C VAL A 70 14.14 -49.47 15.19
N GLN A 71 15.20 -49.39 14.39
CA GLN A 71 15.78 -48.12 13.95
C GLN A 71 15.12 -47.67 12.65
N THR A 72 14.39 -46.55 12.70
CA THR A 72 13.78 -45.93 11.52
C THR A 72 14.27 -44.49 11.35
N LYS A 73 14.10 -43.92 10.16
CA LYS A 73 14.39 -42.51 9.89
C LYS A 73 13.17 -41.61 10.09
N SER A 74 11.96 -42.17 10.01
CA SER A 74 10.69 -41.46 10.07
C SER A 74 10.15 -41.34 11.49
N ASN A 75 9.29 -40.35 11.73
CA ASN A 75 8.52 -40.23 12.99
C ASN A 75 7.02 -40.51 12.78
N SER A 76 6.59 -40.74 11.53
CA SER A 76 5.21 -40.94 11.15
C SER A 76 4.62 -42.18 11.83
N LYS A 77 3.44 -42.03 12.43
CA LYS A 77 2.66 -43.10 13.03
C LYS A 77 1.19 -42.99 12.64
N GLY A 78 0.52 -44.13 12.49
CA GLY A 78 -0.89 -44.15 12.10
C GLY A 78 -1.38 -45.52 11.65
N VAL A 79 -2.65 -45.53 11.27
CA VAL A 79 -3.35 -46.71 10.73
C VAL A 79 -4.24 -46.29 9.56
N ILE A 80 -4.20 -47.03 8.47
CA ILE A 80 -5.18 -46.98 7.38
C ILE A 80 -6.08 -48.20 7.54
N ILE A 81 -7.39 -47.99 7.64
CA ILE A 81 -8.42 -49.02 7.86
C ILE A 81 -9.33 -49.05 6.64
N VAL A 82 -9.63 -50.25 6.15
CA VAL A 82 -10.55 -50.55 5.04
C VAL A 82 -11.61 -51.53 5.54
N SER A 83 -12.84 -51.36 5.06
CA SER A 83 -13.97 -52.27 5.33
C SER A 83 -14.16 -53.20 4.14
N THR A 84 -14.11 -54.51 4.33
CA THR A 84 -14.38 -55.51 3.28
C THR A 84 -15.85 -55.94 3.21
N ALA A 85 -16.73 -55.30 4.00
CA ALA A 85 -18.17 -55.53 3.92
C ALA A 85 -18.74 -55.04 2.56
N ALA A 86 -19.55 -55.89 1.91
CA ALA A 86 -20.07 -55.62 0.58
C ALA A 86 -20.86 -54.30 0.50
N GLY A 87 -20.44 -53.40 -0.40
CA GLY A 87 -21.08 -52.09 -0.60
C GLY A 87 -20.54 -50.96 0.28
N ALA A 88 -19.57 -51.22 1.16
CA ALA A 88 -18.81 -50.16 1.81
C ALA A 88 -17.91 -49.42 0.80
N ASN A 89 -17.76 -48.10 0.99
CA ASN A 89 -16.77 -47.25 0.31
C ASN A 89 -16.29 -46.19 1.33
N GLU A 90 -16.03 -46.64 2.55
CA GLU A 90 -15.67 -45.81 3.70
C GLU A 90 -14.47 -46.44 4.43
N GLY A 91 -13.29 -45.88 4.18
CA GLY A 91 -12.09 -46.17 4.96
C GLY A 91 -11.89 -45.16 6.09
N ARG A 92 -10.93 -45.45 6.97
CA ARG A 92 -10.48 -44.49 7.99
C ARG A 92 -8.97 -44.34 7.95
N TRP A 93 -8.49 -43.12 8.14
CA TRP A 93 -7.07 -42.82 8.32
C TRP A 93 -6.84 -42.12 9.65
N ILE A 94 -6.01 -42.75 10.46
CA ILE A 94 -5.63 -42.30 11.79
C ILE A 94 -4.17 -41.89 11.76
N VAL A 95 -3.85 -40.71 12.29
CA VAL A 95 -2.47 -40.25 12.54
C VAL A 95 -2.31 -39.85 14.01
N HIS A 96 -1.17 -40.20 14.61
CA HIS A 96 -0.92 -39.95 16.04
C HIS A 96 0.57 -39.76 16.36
N THR A 97 0.83 -39.36 17.60
CA THR A 97 2.20 -39.19 18.14
C THR A 97 2.65 -40.30 19.09
N VAL A 98 1.71 -41.09 19.62
CA VAL A 98 1.93 -42.11 20.67
C VAL A 98 2.89 -43.23 20.20
N PRO A 99 4.08 -43.41 20.79
CA PRO A 99 4.93 -44.58 20.56
C PRO A 99 4.32 -45.84 21.21
N GLY A 100 4.62 -47.04 20.68
CA GLY A 100 4.15 -48.31 21.23
C GLY A 100 2.67 -48.61 20.98
N PHE A 101 2.05 -47.99 19.97
CA PHE A 101 0.59 -48.01 19.78
C PHE A 101 0.21 -47.93 18.27
N PRO A 102 -0.95 -48.46 17.84
CA PRO A 102 -1.82 -49.41 18.54
C PRO A 102 -1.32 -50.86 18.42
N ALA A 103 -1.62 -51.70 19.41
CA ALA A 103 -1.29 -53.12 19.35
C ALA A 103 -2.25 -53.83 18.36
N ALA A 104 -1.71 -54.34 17.24
CA ALA A 104 -2.49 -55.00 16.21
C ALA A 104 -3.05 -56.35 16.73
N LYS A 105 -4.37 -56.56 16.59
CA LYS A 105 -5.08 -57.81 16.90
C LYS A 105 -4.83 -58.43 18.29
N THR A 106 -4.44 -57.62 19.26
CA THR A 106 -4.00 -58.04 20.60
C THR A 106 -4.79 -57.35 21.73
N GLY A 107 -5.95 -56.77 21.40
CA GLY A 107 -6.76 -55.97 22.32
C GLY A 107 -6.31 -54.52 22.42
N TYR A 108 -7.18 -53.66 22.98
CA TYR A 108 -6.85 -52.25 23.17
C TYR A 108 -5.86 -52.12 24.34
N ASN A 109 -4.66 -51.59 24.08
CA ASN A 109 -3.63 -51.38 25.08
C ASN A 109 -3.01 -49.98 24.92
N TRP A 110 -3.10 -49.16 25.97
CA TRP A 110 -2.51 -47.83 26.02
C TRP A 110 -1.16 -47.84 26.76
N PRO A 111 -0.06 -47.34 26.16
CA PRO A 111 1.25 -47.32 26.81
C PRO A 111 1.28 -46.44 28.06
N ALA A 112 1.41 -47.05 29.24
CA ALA A 112 1.35 -46.35 30.53
C ALA A 112 2.37 -45.20 30.68
N ALA A 113 3.56 -45.34 30.08
CA ALA A 113 4.61 -44.30 30.09
C ALA A 113 4.25 -43.03 29.28
N GLU A 114 3.21 -43.10 28.44
CA GLU A 114 2.74 -41.99 27.61
C GLU A 114 1.56 -41.23 28.25
N THR A 115 0.92 -41.78 29.30
CA THR A 115 -0.17 -41.11 30.05
C THR A 115 0.26 -39.79 30.71
N ALA A 116 1.54 -39.66 31.07
CA ALA A 116 2.09 -38.43 31.65
C ALA A 116 2.46 -37.35 30.61
N LYS A 117 2.33 -37.64 29.30
CA LYS A 117 2.82 -36.79 28.21
C LYS A 117 1.65 -36.25 27.38
N GLY A 118 1.84 -35.06 26.82
CA GLY A 118 0.88 -34.53 25.85
C GLY A 118 0.99 -35.25 24.52
N HIS A 119 -0.16 -35.61 23.93
CA HIS A 119 -0.23 -36.28 22.64
C HIS A 119 -1.41 -35.75 21.82
N LEU A 120 -1.25 -35.82 20.51
CA LEU A 120 -2.29 -35.51 19.53
C LEU A 120 -2.59 -36.75 18.68
N LEU A 121 -3.89 -37.04 18.52
CA LEU A 121 -4.45 -38.11 17.70
C LEU A 121 -5.58 -37.55 16.83
N ILE A 122 -5.57 -37.87 15.54
CA ILE A 122 -6.55 -37.40 14.55
C ILE A 122 -7.12 -38.61 13.82
N CYS A 123 -8.45 -38.75 13.82
CA CYS A 123 -9.17 -39.76 13.05
C CYS A 123 -10.00 -39.12 11.93
N MET A 124 -9.70 -39.47 10.68
CA MET A 124 -10.39 -38.99 9.48
C MET A 124 -11.13 -40.13 8.77
N THR A 125 -12.38 -39.89 8.39
CA THR A 125 -13.12 -40.76 7.46
C THR A 125 -12.72 -40.40 6.02
N ILE A 126 -12.31 -41.40 5.23
CA ILE A 126 -11.83 -41.23 3.86
C ILE A 126 -12.62 -42.11 2.89
N ALA A 127 -12.77 -41.69 1.64
CA ALA A 127 -13.15 -42.61 0.57
C ALA A 127 -11.96 -43.52 0.23
N GLU A 128 -12.20 -44.76 -0.20
CA GLU A 128 -11.12 -45.71 -0.52
C GLU A 128 -10.24 -45.22 -1.68
N THR A 129 -10.83 -44.48 -2.61
CA THR A 129 -10.11 -43.78 -3.70
C THR A 129 -9.03 -42.81 -3.21
N ALA A 130 -9.09 -42.34 -1.95
CA ALA A 130 -8.06 -41.49 -1.35
C ALA A 130 -6.83 -42.28 -0.83
N ILE A 131 -6.95 -43.60 -0.61
CA ILE A 131 -5.89 -44.42 0.00
C ILE A 131 -4.60 -44.37 -0.83
N ASN A 132 -4.69 -44.51 -2.15
CA ASN A 132 -3.51 -44.46 -3.02
C ASN A 132 -2.81 -43.07 -2.99
N ALA A 133 -3.56 -41.98 -2.79
CA ALA A 133 -2.98 -40.64 -2.63
C ALA A 133 -2.29 -40.47 -1.27
N ILE A 134 -2.86 -41.02 -0.19
CA ILE A 134 -2.23 -41.09 1.14
C ILE A 134 -0.94 -41.92 1.06
N ALA A 135 -0.98 -43.08 0.41
CA ALA A 135 0.19 -43.94 0.25
C ALA A 135 1.33 -43.26 -0.53
N SER A 136 1.02 -42.54 -1.61
CA SER A 136 1.99 -41.74 -2.39
C SER A 136 2.72 -40.67 -1.55
N SER A 137 2.06 -40.16 -0.51
CA SER A 137 2.66 -39.29 0.51
C SER A 137 3.48 -40.06 1.54
N LEU A 138 2.98 -41.19 2.04
CA LEU A 138 3.68 -42.04 3.02
C LEU A 138 4.99 -42.63 2.46
N ILE A 139 5.05 -43.09 1.20
CA ILE A 139 6.30 -43.53 0.54
C ILE A 139 7.44 -42.51 0.67
N ARG A 140 7.09 -41.21 0.71
CA ARG A 140 8.07 -40.11 0.86
C ARG A 140 8.35 -39.80 2.32
N ALA A 141 7.38 -40.02 3.22
CA ALA A 141 7.59 -39.94 4.66
C ALA A 141 8.41 -41.13 5.22
N GLU A 142 8.65 -42.18 4.42
CA GLU A 142 9.45 -43.37 4.75
C GLU A 142 9.06 -44.03 6.11
N PRO A 143 7.75 -44.23 6.44
CA PRO A 143 7.33 -44.81 7.70
C PRO A 143 7.69 -46.30 7.77
N PHE A 144 7.84 -46.83 8.99
CA PHE A 144 7.96 -48.27 9.21
C PHE A 144 6.58 -48.89 9.34
N VAL A 145 6.17 -49.68 8.34
CA VAL A 145 4.96 -50.51 8.37
C VAL A 145 5.27 -51.77 9.17
N TYR A 146 4.54 -52.02 10.25
CA TYR A 146 4.73 -53.19 11.11
C TYR A 146 3.57 -54.18 11.04
N TYR A 147 2.46 -53.79 10.42
CA TYR A 147 1.32 -54.67 10.16
C TYR A 147 0.61 -54.26 8.86
N ASN A 148 0.22 -55.25 8.05
CA ASN A 148 -0.68 -55.09 6.92
C ASN A 148 -1.44 -56.39 6.68
N ASP A 149 -2.78 -56.35 6.70
CA ASP A 149 -3.63 -57.46 6.25
C ASP A 149 -4.66 -57.05 5.17
N ILE A 150 -4.51 -55.86 4.56
CA ILE A 150 -5.31 -55.43 3.42
C ILE A 150 -4.96 -56.30 2.20
N PRO A 151 -5.90 -57.07 1.63
CA PRO A 151 -5.62 -57.97 0.53
C PRO A 151 -5.47 -57.23 -0.81
N GLU A 152 -4.87 -57.91 -1.80
CA GLU A 152 -4.61 -57.31 -3.11
C GLU A 152 -5.90 -57.03 -3.91
N SER A 153 -7.04 -57.67 -3.56
CA SER A 153 -8.36 -57.37 -4.13
C SER A 153 -8.80 -55.92 -3.87
N GLU A 154 -8.72 -55.47 -2.61
CA GLU A 154 -9.14 -54.12 -2.20
C GLU A 154 -8.18 -53.03 -2.70
N THR A 155 -6.98 -53.43 -3.12
CA THR A 155 -5.92 -52.50 -3.53
C THR A 155 -5.58 -52.65 -5.02
N ALA A 156 -6.45 -53.35 -5.78
CA ALA A 156 -6.35 -53.50 -7.22
C ALA A 156 -6.28 -52.12 -7.92
N GLY A 157 -5.18 -51.87 -8.62
CA GLY A 157 -4.89 -50.58 -9.27
C GLY A 157 -4.24 -49.51 -8.36
N MET A 158 -4.17 -49.70 -7.04
CA MET A 158 -3.51 -48.78 -6.09
C MET A 158 -1.99 -48.97 -6.05
N ARG A 159 -1.32 -48.66 -7.16
CA ARG A 159 0.14 -48.87 -7.36
C ARG A 159 1.02 -48.28 -6.26
N ASP A 160 0.66 -47.14 -5.66
CA ASP A 160 1.46 -46.55 -4.58
C ASP A 160 1.09 -47.16 -3.21
N PHE A 161 -0.13 -47.68 -3.01
CA PHE A 161 -0.41 -48.49 -1.82
C PHE A 161 0.42 -49.77 -1.79
N LYS A 162 0.46 -50.52 -2.89
CA LYS A 162 1.27 -51.76 -2.98
C LYS A 162 2.74 -51.51 -2.61
N LYS A 163 3.35 -50.44 -3.15
CA LYS A 163 4.71 -50.02 -2.78
C LYS A 163 4.89 -49.68 -1.30
N LEU A 164 3.90 -49.03 -0.67
CA LEU A 164 3.94 -48.72 0.76
C LEU A 164 3.89 -50.00 1.60
N ALA A 165 2.99 -50.94 1.26
CA ALA A 165 2.84 -52.22 1.95
C ALA A 165 4.12 -53.09 1.82
N GLU A 166 4.81 -53.01 0.68
CA GLU A 166 6.12 -53.63 0.42
C GLU A 166 7.31 -52.86 1.06
N GLY A 167 7.07 -51.75 1.77
CA GLY A 167 8.12 -50.95 2.42
C GLY A 167 9.01 -50.13 1.46
N GLN A 168 8.61 -49.95 0.19
CA GLN A 168 9.38 -49.19 -0.78
C GLN A 168 9.41 -47.68 -0.47
N THR A 169 10.52 -47.03 -0.78
CA THR A 169 10.73 -45.58 -0.57
C THR A 169 10.93 -44.82 -1.89
N ALA A 170 10.77 -43.49 -1.86
CA ALA A 170 10.92 -42.65 -3.05
C ALA A 170 12.37 -42.57 -3.56
N THR A 171 12.74 -43.44 -4.50
CA THR A 171 14.10 -43.52 -5.06
C THR A 171 14.45 -42.40 -6.05
N MET A 172 13.48 -41.94 -6.85
CA MET A 172 13.63 -40.91 -7.89
C MET A 172 12.88 -39.59 -7.57
N PRO A 173 13.29 -38.44 -8.15
CA PRO A 173 12.56 -37.18 -8.03
C PRO A 173 11.12 -37.27 -8.60
N PRO A 174 10.17 -36.45 -8.09
CA PRO A 174 10.35 -35.41 -7.09
C PRO A 174 10.38 -35.96 -5.64
N PHE A 175 11.38 -35.55 -4.84
CA PHE A 175 11.54 -35.98 -3.44
C PHE A 175 10.62 -35.28 -2.42
N THR A 176 9.65 -34.50 -2.91
CA THR A 176 8.61 -33.84 -2.11
C THR A 176 7.27 -33.93 -2.84
N ILE A 177 6.16 -34.10 -2.13
CA ILE A 177 4.80 -34.09 -2.69
C ILE A 177 3.89 -33.13 -1.93
N LYS A 178 2.87 -32.63 -2.64
CA LYS A 178 1.59 -32.25 -2.04
C LYS A 178 0.53 -33.16 -2.65
N GLN A 179 -0.23 -33.87 -1.82
CA GLN A 179 -1.48 -34.51 -2.20
C GLN A 179 -2.66 -33.73 -1.63
N SER A 180 -3.83 -33.88 -2.24
CA SER A 180 -5.09 -33.31 -1.76
C SER A 180 -6.16 -34.38 -1.80
N ILE A 181 -6.84 -34.60 -0.68
CA ILE A 181 -7.95 -35.54 -0.54
C ILE A 181 -9.15 -34.80 0.06
N LYS A 182 -10.35 -35.37 -0.07
CA LYS A 182 -11.52 -34.92 0.66
C LYS A 182 -11.90 -35.98 1.70
N ILE A 183 -12.12 -35.55 2.93
CA ILE A 183 -12.65 -36.42 3.98
C ILE A 183 -14.18 -36.36 3.97
N VAL A 184 -14.82 -37.49 4.29
CA VAL A 184 -16.27 -37.57 4.41
C VAL A 184 -16.67 -36.86 5.71
N ALA A 185 -17.62 -35.94 5.59
CA ALA A 185 -18.17 -35.12 6.66
C ALA A 185 -19.53 -34.57 6.19
N ALA A 186 -20.34 -34.01 7.11
CA ALA A 186 -21.66 -33.44 6.76
C ALA A 186 -21.57 -32.33 5.68
N ALA A 187 -20.43 -31.65 5.59
CA ALA A 187 -19.96 -30.97 4.39
C ALA A 187 -18.53 -31.45 4.09
N PRO A 188 -18.15 -31.80 2.85
CA PRO A 188 -16.81 -32.32 2.54
C PRO A 188 -15.69 -31.34 2.92
N VAL A 189 -14.69 -31.81 3.65
CA VAL A 189 -13.54 -31.00 4.09
C VAL A 189 -12.31 -31.35 3.25
N ASP A 190 -11.60 -30.32 2.76
CA ASP A 190 -10.35 -30.48 2.04
C ASP A 190 -9.17 -30.74 3.00
N VAL A 191 -8.38 -31.78 2.70
CA VAL A 191 -7.17 -32.15 3.43
C VAL A 191 -5.97 -32.19 2.49
N HIS A 192 -4.88 -31.56 2.89
CA HIS A 192 -3.66 -31.37 2.13
C HIS A 192 -2.48 -32.05 2.81
N ILE A 193 -1.93 -33.09 2.18
CA ILE A 193 -0.81 -33.87 2.73
C ILE A 193 0.48 -33.41 2.08
N TYR A 194 1.41 -32.89 2.88
CA TYR A 194 2.73 -32.44 2.45
C TYR A 194 3.79 -33.40 2.97
N SER A 195 4.57 -34.04 2.09
CA SER A 195 5.61 -35.01 2.52
C SER A 195 6.94 -34.80 1.80
N LYS A 196 8.03 -35.17 2.46
CA LYS A 196 9.41 -35.10 1.94
C LYS A 196 10.21 -36.36 2.31
N SER A 197 11.03 -36.85 1.40
CA SER A 197 12.00 -37.91 1.70
C SER A 197 13.33 -37.36 2.19
N THR A 198 14.15 -38.23 2.78
CA THR A 198 15.53 -37.97 3.20
C THR A 198 16.37 -37.32 2.09
N LYS A 199 16.21 -37.81 0.85
CA LYS A 199 16.90 -37.31 -0.35
C LYS A 199 16.60 -35.84 -0.69
N SER A 200 15.50 -35.26 -0.19
CA SER A 200 15.15 -33.86 -0.46
C SER A 200 16.11 -32.85 0.17
N ARG A 201 16.76 -33.20 1.29
CA ARG A 201 17.54 -32.29 2.16
C ARG A 201 16.78 -31.00 2.54
N TYR A 202 15.44 -31.01 2.49
CA TYR A 202 14.61 -29.84 2.74
C TYR A 202 14.11 -29.80 4.18
N GLU A 203 14.00 -28.58 4.71
CA GLU A 203 13.39 -28.25 6.00
C GLU A 203 11.85 -28.22 5.82
N ILE A 204 11.10 -29.11 6.49
CA ILE A 204 9.67 -29.32 6.20
C ILE A 204 8.81 -28.07 6.41
N TYR A 205 9.09 -27.25 7.43
CA TYR A 205 8.34 -26.04 7.75
C TYR A 205 8.59 -24.95 6.69
N LYS A 206 9.84 -24.50 6.49
CA LYS A 206 10.15 -23.39 5.56
C LYS A 206 10.16 -23.77 4.08
N LYS A 207 10.67 -24.96 3.74
CA LYS A 207 10.89 -25.35 2.33
C LYS A 207 9.73 -26.14 1.74
N VAL A 208 8.89 -26.77 2.56
CA VAL A 208 7.69 -27.49 2.10
C VAL A 208 6.41 -26.75 2.49
N LEU A 209 6.06 -26.68 3.77
CA LEU A 209 4.80 -26.12 4.27
C LEU A 209 4.62 -24.63 3.94
N LEU A 210 5.54 -23.77 4.36
CA LEU A 210 5.47 -22.32 4.14
C LEU A 210 5.42 -21.95 2.64
N ARG A 211 6.10 -22.73 1.79
CA ARG A 211 6.04 -22.59 0.33
C ARG A 211 4.73 -23.12 -0.27
N GLY A 212 4.20 -24.22 0.29
CA GLY A 212 2.99 -24.90 -0.15
C GLY A 212 1.70 -24.18 0.25
N LEU A 213 1.62 -23.69 1.49
CA LEU A 213 0.50 -22.93 2.04
C LEU A 213 0.51 -21.46 1.60
N LYS A 214 1.71 -20.90 1.34
CA LYS A 214 1.93 -19.49 0.93
C LYS A 214 1.46 -18.43 1.94
N LYS A 215 1.17 -18.82 3.19
CA LYS A 215 0.75 -18.00 4.33
C LYS A 215 1.88 -17.92 5.38
N THR A 216 1.72 -17.10 6.42
CA THR A 216 2.50 -17.25 7.67
C THR A 216 2.04 -18.51 8.40
N ILE A 217 2.92 -19.14 9.18
CA ILE A 217 2.59 -20.26 10.05
C ILE A 217 3.04 -19.97 11.49
N LYS A 218 2.18 -20.26 12.46
CA LYS A 218 2.53 -20.32 13.89
C LYS A 218 2.84 -21.77 14.24
N VAL A 219 3.88 -22.05 15.02
CA VAL A 219 4.41 -23.42 15.24
C VAL A 219 4.45 -23.79 16.73
N TRP A 220 3.76 -24.87 17.09
CA TRP A 220 3.90 -25.59 18.36
C TRP A 220 4.71 -26.85 18.11
N SER A 221 5.87 -26.96 18.76
CA SER A 221 6.81 -28.07 18.56
C SER A 221 8.00 -27.96 19.50
N ARG A 222 8.57 -29.11 19.89
CA ARG A 222 9.91 -29.23 20.50
C ARG A 222 11.00 -28.68 19.57
N ARG A 223 12.07 -28.14 20.16
CA ARG A 223 13.09 -27.37 19.42
C ARG A 223 14.49 -27.73 19.87
N ASP A 224 15.43 -27.73 18.94
CA ASP A 224 16.86 -27.95 19.20
C ASP A 224 17.64 -26.65 19.50
N ASN A 225 16.92 -25.55 19.73
CA ASN A 225 17.40 -24.18 19.84
C ASN A 225 18.19 -23.62 18.64
N LYS A 226 18.48 -24.41 17.60
CA LYS A 226 19.23 -24.00 16.39
C LYS A 226 18.30 -23.38 15.34
N LEU A 227 17.07 -23.86 15.22
CA LEU A 227 16.05 -23.17 14.42
C LEU A 227 15.31 -22.13 15.28
N LYS A 228 15.25 -20.89 14.77
CA LYS A 228 14.54 -19.75 15.37
C LYS A 228 13.41 -19.29 14.44
N GLY A 229 12.45 -18.53 14.96
CA GLY A 229 11.37 -17.95 14.16
C GLY A 229 11.89 -17.18 12.93
N ASP A 230 11.34 -17.48 11.77
CA ASP A 230 11.80 -16.95 10.49
C ASP A 230 10.80 -15.95 9.91
N CYS A 231 10.97 -14.70 10.28
CA CYS A 231 10.18 -13.60 9.76
C CYS A 231 10.60 -13.12 8.35
N ARG A 232 11.58 -13.70 7.65
CA ARG A 232 12.23 -13.02 6.49
C ARG A 232 11.37 -12.76 5.23
N VAL A 233 10.15 -13.30 5.11
CA VAL A 233 9.36 -13.24 3.86
C VAL A 233 8.00 -12.57 4.09
N LEU A 234 7.72 -11.52 3.31
CA LEU A 234 6.43 -10.80 3.39
C LEU A 234 5.25 -11.78 3.27
N GLN A 235 4.31 -11.71 4.22
CA GLN A 235 3.12 -12.58 4.32
C GLN A 235 3.42 -14.10 4.47
N ARG A 236 4.67 -14.49 4.74
CA ARG A 236 5.10 -15.90 4.91
C ARG A 236 6.17 -16.02 5.99
N ASN A 237 5.79 -15.74 7.24
CA ASN A 237 6.68 -15.90 8.39
C ASN A 237 6.56 -17.30 8.99
N ILE A 238 7.58 -17.73 9.74
CA ILE A 238 7.48 -18.79 10.75
C ILE A 238 7.51 -18.11 12.11
N ARG A 239 6.38 -18.13 12.82
CA ARG A 239 6.25 -17.66 14.20
C ARG A 239 6.26 -18.87 15.13
N LEU A 240 6.91 -18.74 16.28
CA LEU A 240 6.99 -19.81 17.27
C LEU A 240 5.97 -19.53 18.37
N ILE A 241 5.17 -20.51 18.78
CA ILE A 241 4.19 -20.34 19.87
C ILE A 241 4.95 -20.35 21.21
N LYS A 242 4.59 -19.47 22.15
CA LYS A 242 5.22 -19.43 23.48
C LYS A 242 4.86 -20.68 24.28
N SER A 243 5.79 -21.11 25.13
CA SER A 243 5.53 -22.12 26.16
C SER A 243 5.66 -21.48 27.55
N PRO A 244 4.82 -21.86 28.54
CA PRO A 244 3.66 -22.75 28.43
C PRO A 244 2.49 -22.12 27.63
N ALA A 245 1.57 -22.97 27.19
CA ALA A 245 0.31 -22.59 26.55
C ALA A 245 -0.90 -23.21 27.29
N GLN A 246 -2.10 -22.69 27.03
CA GLN A 246 -3.35 -23.19 27.62
C GLN A 246 -4.20 -23.86 26.56
N ILE A 247 -4.67 -25.08 26.84
CA ILE A 247 -5.64 -25.83 26.04
C ILE A 247 -6.90 -25.93 26.89
N ASP A 248 -7.90 -25.11 26.59
CA ASP A 248 -9.12 -25.01 27.40
C ASP A 248 -8.82 -24.62 28.87
N ASP A 249 -9.10 -25.51 29.82
CA ASP A 249 -8.78 -25.39 31.25
C ASP A 249 -7.40 -25.95 31.65
N HIS A 250 -6.60 -26.46 30.69
CA HIS A 250 -5.38 -27.23 30.95
C HIS A 250 -4.09 -26.57 30.44
N ALA A 251 -3.12 -26.38 31.34
CA ALA A 251 -1.79 -25.87 30.99
C ALA A 251 -0.91 -26.96 30.35
N THR A 252 -0.17 -26.64 29.28
CA THR A 252 0.81 -27.53 28.65
C THR A 252 2.12 -26.81 28.35
N ASN A 253 3.21 -27.55 28.20
CA ASN A 253 4.50 -27.02 27.77
C ASN A 253 5.16 -27.93 26.72
N ILE A 254 6.13 -27.41 25.97
CA ILE A 254 6.76 -28.14 24.85
C ILE A 254 7.65 -29.29 25.34
N GLU A 255 8.08 -29.29 26.60
CA GLU A 255 8.88 -30.33 27.23
C GLU A 255 8.05 -31.57 27.59
N ALA A 256 6.78 -31.37 27.98
CA ALA A 256 5.82 -32.42 28.35
C ALA A 256 4.96 -32.89 27.15
N ASP A 257 4.71 -32.03 26.17
CA ASP A 257 3.91 -32.33 24.97
C ASP A 257 4.78 -32.93 23.83
N GLN A 258 4.37 -34.05 23.27
CA GLN A 258 5.03 -34.73 22.14
C GLN A 258 4.41 -34.32 20.78
N SER A 259 3.32 -33.55 20.79
CA SER A 259 2.67 -33.05 19.58
C SER A 259 3.48 -31.99 18.85
N ASN A 260 3.34 -31.99 17.52
CA ASN A 260 3.90 -30.96 16.66
C ASN A 260 2.79 -30.55 15.68
N TRP A 261 2.49 -29.26 15.63
CA TRP A 261 1.42 -28.72 14.80
C TRP A 261 1.63 -27.25 14.45
N ILE A 262 0.91 -26.80 13.42
CA ILE A 262 0.93 -25.43 12.94
C ILE A 262 -0.46 -24.90 12.64
N VAL A 263 -0.62 -23.58 12.69
CA VAL A 263 -1.82 -22.86 12.18
C VAL A 263 -1.41 -21.74 11.23
N SER A 264 -2.27 -21.42 10.26
CA SER A 264 -1.95 -20.48 9.17
C SER A 264 -2.45 -19.05 9.42
N GLU A 265 -1.66 -18.04 9.04
CA GLU A 265 -2.01 -16.62 9.21
C GLU A 265 -1.76 -15.82 7.93
N PRO A 266 -2.78 -15.14 7.35
CA PRO A 266 -4.21 -15.34 7.56
C PRO A 266 -4.71 -16.64 6.88
N GLY A 267 -5.71 -17.29 7.46
CA GLY A 267 -6.52 -18.33 6.80
C GLY A 267 -6.88 -19.49 7.71
N ASN A 268 -7.73 -20.40 7.22
CA ASN A 268 -8.44 -21.40 8.04
C ASN A 268 -7.76 -22.77 8.09
N THR A 269 -6.42 -22.83 8.05
CA THR A 269 -5.66 -24.09 7.93
C THR A 269 -4.98 -24.44 9.25
N PHE A 270 -5.30 -25.60 9.80
CA PHE A 270 -4.53 -26.29 10.84
C PHE A 270 -3.67 -27.38 10.17
N CYS A 271 -2.47 -27.69 10.68
CA CYS A 271 -1.75 -28.89 10.25
C CYS A 271 -1.05 -29.62 11.39
N PHE A 272 -1.23 -30.94 11.43
CA PHE A 272 -0.39 -31.87 12.18
C PHE A 272 0.96 -32.07 11.48
N THR A 273 2.06 -32.24 12.24
CA THR A 273 3.38 -32.60 11.70
C THR A 273 4.01 -33.76 12.49
N ASP A 274 4.72 -34.66 11.82
CA ASP A 274 5.39 -35.80 12.49
C ASP A 274 6.81 -35.45 12.99
N LYS A 275 7.45 -34.44 12.41
CA LYS A 275 8.81 -34.00 12.75
C LYS A 275 8.83 -32.70 13.56
N PRO A 276 9.66 -32.63 14.64
CA PRO A 276 9.80 -31.42 15.43
C PRO A 276 10.52 -30.28 14.69
N TYR A 277 10.41 -29.06 15.20
CA TYR A 277 11.08 -27.87 14.67
C TYR A 277 12.56 -27.81 15.10
N ALA A 278 13.32 -28.78 14.62
CA ALA A 278 14.76 -28.93 14.83
C ALA A 278 15.53 -28.87 13.50
N LYS A 279 16.85 -28.67 13.52
CA LYS A 279 17.71 -28.67 12.31
C LYS A 279 17.93 -30.09 11.76
N SER A 280 17.89 -31.12 12.61
CA SER A 280 18.15 -32.53 12.23
C SER A 280 17.17 -33.05 11.17
N GLN A 281 15.90 -32.66 11.26
CA GLN A 281 14.88 -33.06 10.28
C GLN A 281 15.19 -32.68 8.84
N THR A 282 16.12 -31.75 8.57
CA THR A 282 16.55 -31.46 7.18
C THR A 282 17.07 -32.70 6.45
N THR A 283 17.70 -33.64 7.17
CA THR A 283 18.23 -34.91 6.64
C THR A 283 17.31 -36.11 6.84
N GLU A 284 16.20 -35.94 7.55
CA GLU A 284 15.21 -36.99 7.84
C GLU A 284 14.03 -36.90 6.83
N PRO A 285 13.20 -37.95 6.66
CA PRO A 285 11.94 -37.83 5.94
C PRO A 285 10.88 -37.17 6.86
N GLY A 286 9.73 -36.78 6.34
CA GLY A 286 8.66 -36.24 7.18
C GLY A 286 7.37 -35.92 6.43
N MET A 287 6.30 -35.79 7.21
CA MET A 287 4.93 -35.58 6.76
C MET A 287 4.23 -34.48 7.58
N ALA A 288 3.34 -33.76 6.91
CA ALA A 288 2.40 -32.85 7.53
C ALA A 288 1.02 -32.98 6.89
N VAL A 289 -0.01 -33.09 7.72
CA VAL A 289 -1.41 -33.25 7.31
C VAL A 289 -2.14 -31.97 7.66
N CYS A 290 -2.48 -31.17 6.64
CA CYS A 290 -3.16 -29.89 6.78
C CYS A 290 -4.66 -30.04 6.50
N ILE A 291 -5.50 -29.59 7.43
CA ILE A 291 -6.97 -29.64 7.36
C ILE A 291 -7.48 -28.20 7.19
N ASP A 292 -8.23 -27.94 6.10
CA ASP A 292 -8.83 -26.63 5.82
C ASP A 292 -10.25 -26.55 6.40
N GLN A 293 -10.35 -26.48 7.74
CA GLN A 293 -11.61 -26.42 8.48
C GLN A 293 -11.58 -25.30 9.54
N ALA A 294 -12.53 -24.37 9.46
CA ALA A 294 -12.48 -23.10 10.19
C ALA A 294 -12.66 -23.21 11.71
N ALA A 295 -13.46 -24.15 12.20
CA ALA A 295 -13.67 -24.35 13.64
C ALA A 295 -12.43 -24.98 14.30
N ILE A 296 -11.87 -26.03 13.70
CA ILE A 296 -10.60 -26.65 14.15
C ILE A 296 -9.49 -25.61 14.16
N PHE A 297 -9.31 -24.87 13.05
CA PHE A 297 -8.36 -23.77 12.98
C PHE A 297 -8.56 -22.75 14.12
N ALA A 298 -9.79 -22.31 14.40
CA ALA A 298 -10.06 -21.31 15.43
C ALA A 298 -9.68 -21.77 16.84
N ARG A 299 -9.82 -23.07 17.17
CA ARG A 299 -9.42 -23.63 18.47
C ARG A 299 -7.90 -23.65 18.61
N PHE A 300 -7.16 -24.12 17.60
CA PHE A 300 -5.71 -24.11 17.62
C PHE A 300 -5.10 -22.69 17.48
N ASP A 301 -5.76 -21.77 16.79
CA ASP A 301 -5.29 -20.37 16.70
C ASP A 301 -5.48 -19.60 18.01
N ALA A 302 -6.51 -19.94 18.81
CA ALA A 302 -6.69 -19.42 20.16
C ALA A 302 -5.56 -19.88 21.10
N ILE A 303 -5.15 -21.16 21.04
CA ILE A 303 -3.96 -21.66 21.74
C ILE A 303 -2.70 -20.92 21.23
N ALA A 304 -2.63 -20.66 19.93
CA ALA A 304 -1.55 -19.93 19.27
C ALA A 304 -1.68 -18.39 19.36
N ALA A 305 -2.45 -17.84 20.31
CA ALA A 305 -2.56 -16.39 20.51
C ALA A 305 -1.24 -15.76 20.99
N GLN A 306 -0.46 -16.50 21.79
CA GLN A 306 0.83 -16.07 22.32
C GLN A 306 1.97 -16.63 21.45
N VAL A 307 2.60 -15.78 20.63
CA VAL A 307 3.81 -16.12 19.86
C VAL A 307 5.06 -15.41 20.38
N GLU A 308 6.21 -16.04 20.24
CA GLU A 308 7.52 -15.45 20.47
C GLU A 308 7.78 -14.32 19.49
N ASN A 309 8.30 -13.20 20.01
CA ASN A 309 8.61 -12.02 19.22
C ASN A 309 9.77 -12.30 18.26
N CYS A 310 9.58 -12.02 16.96
CA CYS A 310 10.69 -11.90 16.04
C CYS A 310 11.59 -10.71 16.46
N PRO A 311 12.94 -10.86 16.49
CA PRO A 311 13.83 -9.90 17.12
C PRO A 311 13.99 -8.59 16.33
N ARG A 312 13.05 -7.68 16.54
CA ARG A 312 13.23 -6.24 16.33
C ARG A 312 12.62 -5.51 17.51
N VAL A 313 13.41 -5.45 18.57
CA VAL A 313 12.97 -5.01 19.88
C VAL A 313 13.53 -3.63 20.14
N ILE A 314 12.63 -2.65 20.31
CA ILE A 314 12.93 -1.42 21.01
C ILE A 314 12.56 -1.66 22.48
N LEU A 315 13.51 -1.46 23.39
CA LEU A 315 13.29 -1.45 24.84
C LEU A 315 13.42 -0.02 25.33
N TYR A 316 12.38 0.47 26.00
CA TYR A 316 12.41 1.72 26.75
C TYR A 316 12.35 1.42 28.25
N LYS A 317 13.40 1.75 28.99
CA LYS A 317 13.40 1.72 30.46
C LYS A 317 12.99 3.09 30.97
N GLY A 318 11.97 3.17 31.83
CA GLY A 318 11.58 4.43 32.47
C GLY A 318 12.56 4.87 33.59
N PRO A 319 12.62 6.17 33.91
CA PRO A 319 13.26 6.66 35.13
C PRO A 319 12.69 5.98 36.38
N ALA A 320 13.56 5.63 37.32
CA ALA A 320 13.21 4.92 38.57
C ALA A 320 12.35 3.63 38.40
N GLN A 321 12.39 3.00 37.23
CA GLN A 321 11.72 1.71 36.96
C GLN A 321 12.74 0.59 36.75
N ASN A 322 12.50 -0.56 37.39
CA ASN A 322 13.34 -1.74 37.25
C ASN A 322 12.91 -2.63 36.08
N THR A 323 11.65 -2.59 35.67
CA THR A 323 11.16 -3.18 34.41
C THR A 323 11.24 -2.17 33.27
N GLY A 324 11.33 -2.65 32.03
CA GLY A 324 11.26 -1.80 30.84
C GLY A 324 10.16 -2.24 29.89
N LYS A 325 9.67 -1.31 29.07
CA LYS A 325 8.61 -1.52 28.09
C LYS A 325 9.20 -1.89 26.73
N LEU A 326 8.68 -2.96 26.15
CA LEU A 326 9.11 -3.54 24.88
C LEU A 326 8.16 -3.12 23.75
N LEU A 327 8.73 -2.81 22.58
CA LEU A 327 7.99 -2.64 21.34
C LEU A 327 8.65 -3.53 20.27
N ALA A 328 7.94 -4.60 19.89
CA ALA A 328 8.37 -5.57 18.89
C ALA A 328 7.71 -5.28 17.52
N SER A 329 8.47 -5.39 16.42
CA SER A 329 7.96 -4.98 15.09
C SER A 329 6.84 -5.85 14.50
N ASP A 330 6.60 -7.01 15.09
CA ASP A 330 5.70 -8.07 14.60
C ASP A 330 4.41 -8.21 15.41
N VAL A 331 4.25 -7.46 16.52
CA VAL A 331 3.01 -7.37 17.29
C VAL A 331 2.35 -6.01 16.99
N PRO A 332 1.38 -5.92 16.05
CA PRO A 332 0.63 -4.70 15.78
C PRO A 332 -0.42 -4.45 16.88
N GLY A 333 0.04 -4.26 18.11
CA GLY A 333 -0.79 -4.14 19.32
C GLY A 333 -0.42 -2.89 20.12
N ASN A 334 0.33 -3.06 21.21
CA ASN A 334 0.75 -1.97 22.10
C ASN A 334 2.20 -2.17 22.57
N TRP A 335 2.70 -1.26 23.40
CA TRP A 335 3.87 -1.54 24.23
C TRP A 335 3.56 -2.73 25.15
N ALA A 336 4.49 -3.66 25.27
CA ALA A 336 4.40 -4.81 26.18
C ALA A 336 5.34 -4.60 27.38
N ASP A 337 5.03 -5.22 28.51
CA ASP A 337 5.94 -5.25 29.65
C ASP A 337 7.10 -6.23 29.44
N GLY A 338 8.27 -5.86 29.93
CA GLY A 338 9.43 -6.74 30.03
C GLY A 338 9.15 -7.87 31.02
N ALA A 339 9.44 -9.11 30.61
CA ALA A 339 9.14 -10.30 31.42
C ALA A 339 9.95 -10.41 32.72
N ALA A 340 11.03 -9.64 32.86
CA ALA A 340 11.83 -9.51 34.09
C ALA A 340 12.47 -8.12 34.18
N VAL A 341 13.01 -7.79 35.35
CA VAL A 341 13.72 -6.52 35.61
C VAL A 341 15.07 -6.46 34.90
N VAL A 342 15.52 -5.25 34.54
CA VAL A 342 16.78 -5.03 33.80
C VAL A 342 18.04 -5.42 34.59
N THR A 343 17.93 -5.62 35.89
CA THR A 343 19.03 -6.07 36.76
C THR A 343 19.19 -7.59 36.79
N GLN A 344 18.22 -8.35 36.28
CA GLN A 344 18.26 -9.81 36.22
C GLN A 344 18.72 -10.30 34.84
N ALA A 345 19.55 -11.34 34.82
CA ALA A 345 19.96 -12.00 33.58
C ALA A 345 18.90 -12.96 33.03
N ALA A 346 18.23 -13.72 33.91
CA ALA A 346 17.17 -14.64 33.56
C ALA A 346 15.88 -13.89 33.18
N GLY A 347 15.18 -14.34 32.13
CA GLY A 347 13.90 -13.78 31.67
C GLY A 347 13.97 -12.38 31.02
N HIS A 348 15.01 -11.58 31.27
CA HIS A 348 15.11 -10.23 30.72
C HIS A 348 15.45 -10.24 29.22
N SER A 349 14.58 -9.65 28.40
CA SER A 349 14.64 -9.78 26.94
C SER A 349 15.91 -9.21 26.29
N PHE A 350 16.57 -8.22 26.90
CA PHE A 350 17.87 -7.72 26.42
C PHE A 350 19.08 -8.46 27.01
N ALA A 351 18.94 -9.14 28.16
CA ALA A 351 19.99 -10.03 28.66
C ALA A 351 20.14 -11.27 27.76
N VAL A 352 19.02 -11.84 27.29
CA VAL A 352 19.02 -12.93 26.30
C VAL A 352 19.72 -12.51 25.00
N ILE A 353 19.47 -11.30 24.50
CA ILE A 353 20.14 -10.77 23.29
C ILE A 353 21.65 -10.57 23.50
N LEU A 354 22.08 -10.23 24.72
CA LEU A 354 23.47 -9.95 25.06
C LEU A 354 24.24 -11.16 25.61
N THR A 355 23.63 -12.35 25.65
CA THR A 355 24.24 -13.56 26.22
C THR A 355 25.61 -13.86 25.58
N ASP A 356 25.71 -13.72 24.26
CA ASP A 356 26.96 -13.95 23.51
C ASP A 356 27.99 -12.80 23.63
N VAL A 357 27.60 -11.66 24.20
CA VAL A 357 28.46 -10.47 24.44
C VAL A 357 29.04 -10.48 25.86
N VAL A 358 28.23 -10.91 26.83
CA VAL A 358 28.62 -10.96 28.25
C VAL A 358 29.20 -12.30 28.68
N GLY A 359 28.90 -13.37 27.95
CA GLY A 359 29.49 -14.71 28.12
C GLY A 359 30.53 -15.04 27.05
N ASN A 360 31.07 -16.25 27.11
CA ASN A 360 31.95 -16.81 26.07
C ASN A 360 31.15 -17.75 25.16
N HIS A 361 30.97 -17.35 23.89
CA HIS A 361 30.41 -18.21 22.85
C HIS A 361 31.46 -18.49 21.76
N ALA A 362 31.59 -19.75 21.33
CA ALA A 362 32.65 -20.15 20.41
C ALA A 362 32.52 -19.47 19.03
N ASN A 363 31.29 -19.42 18.50
CA ASN A 363 30.98 -19.03 17.13
C ASN A 363 30.34 -17.64 16.99
N VAL A 364 30.36 -16.81 18.02
CA VAL A 364 29.91 -15.41 17.94
C VAL A 364 31.06 -14.51 18.35
N LYS A 365 31.25 -13.43 17.58
CA LYS A 365 32.30 -12.43 17.78
C LYS A 365 31.70 -11.03 17.67
N PHE A 366 32.27 -10.06 18.37
CA PHE A 366 31.67 -8.74 18.47
C PHE A 366 32.67 -7.60 18.62
N LEU A 367 32.22 -6.42 18.21
CA LEU A 367 32.87 -5.13 18.43
C LEU A 367 31.92 -4.26 19.25
N ALA A 368 32.40 -3.75 20.39
CA ALA A 368 31.61 -2.94 21.31
C ALA A 368 32.23 -1.55 21.52
N TYR A 369 31.36 -0.54 21.58
CA TYR A 369 31.76 0.85 21.67
C TYR A 369 30.88 1.62 22.67
N ASN A 370 31.49 2.52 23.45
CA ASN A 370 30.81 3.32 24.46
C ASN A 370 31.69 4.52 24.82
N ASN A 371 31.11 5.71 25.00
CA ASN A 371 31.84 6.89 25.48
C ASN A 371 32.14 6.86 26.98
N VAL A 372 31.44 6.03 27.74
CA VAL A 372 31.70 5.68 29.15
C VAL A 372 31.71 4.15 29.23
N PRO A 373 32.78 3.48 28.78
CA PRO A 373 32.84 2.01 28.77
C PRO A 373 32.89 1.43 30.20
N PRO A 374 32.33 0.23 30.44
CA PRO A 374 32.43 -0.43 31.73
C PRO A 374 33.88 -0.73 32.10
N GLY A 375 34.22 -0.53 33.38
CA GLY A 375 35.53 -0.90 33.94
C GLY A 375 36.72 -0.01 33.54
N VAL A 376 36.55 0.99 32.66
CA VAL A 376 37.65 1.89 32.28
C VAL A 376 37.39 3.31 32.80
N PRO A 377 38.03 3.74 33.90
CA PRO A 377 37.87 5.09 34.43
C PRO A 377 38.59 6.14 33.54
N ASN A 378 38.12 7.39 33.60
CA ASN A 378 38.80 8.57 33.06
C ASN A 378 39.09 8.60 31.54
N VAL A 379 38.33 7.87 30.71
CA VAL A 379 38.52 7.88 29.25
C VAL A 379 38.21 9.25 28.62
N LYS A 380 39.26 10.01 28.26
CA LYS A 380 39.15 11.33 27.61
C LYS A 380 39.00 11.20 26.09
N THR A 381 37.80 10.87 25.61
CA THR A 381 37.50 10.85 24.17
C THR A 381 36.97 12.20 23.67
N LYS A 382 37.10 12.50 22.36
CA LYS A 382 36.39 13.63 21.71
C LYS A 382 34.95 13.27 21.32
N SER A 383 34.53 12.03 21.56
CA SER A 383 33.27 11.47 21.11
C SER A 383 32.44 11.02 22.31
N ASN A 384 31.60 11.94 22.81
CA ASN A 384 30.56 11.62 23.79
C ASN A 384 29.38 10.89 23.10
N GLY A 385 29.67 10.03 22.11
CA GLY A 385 28.69 9.33 21.27
C GLY A 385 28.22 8.07 21.99
N LYS A 386 26.90 7.88 22.04
CA LYS A 386 26.27 6.80 22.81
C LYS A 386 26.57 5.41 22.25
N ALA A 387 26.43 4.44 23.13
CA ALA A 387 27.02 3.12 23.04
C ALA A 387 26.29 2.14 22.12
N GLY A 388 26.98 1.04 21.80
CA GLY A 388 26.44 -0.04 20.97
C GLY A 388 27.38 -1.22 20.81
N VAL A 389 26.86 -2.26 20.15
CA VAL A 389 27.57 -3.52 19.88
C VAL A 389 27.22 -4.00 18.48
N ILE A 390 28.21 -4.41 17.69
CA ILE A 390 28.06 -5.16 16.45
C ILE A 390 28.46 -6.60 16.73
N MET A 391 27.59 -7.57 16.42
CA MET A 391 27.83 -9.01 16.56
C MET A 391 27.79 -9.69 15.18
N ILE A 392 28.65 -10.69 15.00
CA ILE A 392 28.67 -11.60 13.85
C ILE A 392 28.67 -13.06 14.31
N SER A 393 28.13 -13.93 13.46
CA SER A 393 28.29 -15.38 13.59
C SER A 393 29.46 -15.86 12.73
N THR A 394 30.47 -16.49 13.32
CA THR A 394 31.59 -17.12 12.60
C THR A 394 31.32 -18.60 12.28
N ALA A 395 30.06 -19.01 12.31
CA ALA A 395 29.66 -20.37 11.93
C ALA A 395 29.68 -20.52 10.40
N VAL A 396 30.21 -21.64 9.91
CA VAL A 396 30.39 -21.92 8.48
C VAL A 396 29.08 -21.71 7.69
N ASN A 397 29.11 -20.84 6.67
CA ASN A 397 27.98 -20.42 5.83
C ASN A 397 26.85 -19.65 6.57
N ALA A 398 27.13 -19.02 7.72
CA ALA A 398 26.26 -17.98 8.26
C ALA A 398 26.37 -16.68 7.43
N ASN A 399 25.37 -15.81 7.58
CA ASN A 399 25.37 -14.41 7.14
C ASN A 399 24.44 -13.63 8.09
N ASP A 400 24.59 -13.95 9.38
CA ASP A 400 23.71 -13.54 10.46
C ASP A 400 24.51 -12.62 11.38
N GLY A 401 24.05 -11.38 11.51
CA GLY A 401 24.66 -10.39 12.39
C GLY A 401 23.60 -9.54 13.08
N ALA A 402 24.01 -8.83 14.12
CA ALA A 402 23.15 -7.93 14.87
C ALA A 402 23.89 -6.63 15.21
N TRP A 403 23.16 -5.52 15.23
CA TRP A 403 23.64 -4.23 15.68
C TRP A 403 22.72 -3.69 16.77
N ILE A 404 23.29 -3.39 17.94
CA ILE A 404 22.61 -2.79 19.07
C ILE A 404 23.07 -1.34 19.20
N VAL A 405 22.13 -0.42 19.40
CA VAL A 405 22.39 0.96 19.84
C VAL A 405 21.64 1.22 21.14
N HIS A 406 22.29 1.85 22.11
CA HIS A 406 21.68 2.12 23.42
C HIS A 406 22.19 3.42 24.06
N THR A 407 21.49 3.89 25.10
CA THR A 407 21.81 5.12 25.83
C THR A 407 22.37 4.90 27.23
N VAL A 408 22.98 3.75 27.50
CA VAL A 408 23.40 3.33 28.85
C VAL A 408 24.93 3.46 29.02
N PRO A 409 25.42 4.39 29.87
CA PRO A 409 26.82 4.44 30.31
C PRO A 409 27.21 3.15 31.04
N GLY A 410 28.46 2.73 30.97
CA GLY A 410 28.97 1.57 31.73
C GLY A 410 28.40 0.22 31.30
N PHE A 411 27.95 0.07 30.05
CA PHE A 411 27.25 -1.12 29.56
C PHE A 411 27.55 -1.40 28.07
N PRO A 412 27.39 -2.64 27.59
CA PRO A 412 27.42 -3.89 28.35
C PRO A 412 28.85 -4.25 28.79
N ALA A 413 29.00 -4.97 29.90
CA ALA A 413 30.30 -5.48 30.33
C ALA A 413 30.70 -6.68 29.45
N ALA A 414 31.72 -6.49 28.59
CA ALA A 414 32.16 -7.53 27.66
C ALA A 414 32.77 -8.71 28.42
N LYS A 415 32.31 -9.94 28.14
CA LYS A 415 32.83 -11.22 28.67
C LYS A 415 32.98 -11.31 30.20
N THR A 416 32.18 -10.55 30.94
CA THR A 416 32.27 -10.40 32.41
C THR A 416 30.94 -10.69 33.12
N GLY A 417 29.99 -11.31 32.42
CA GLY A 417 28.64 -11.58 32.93
C GLY A 417 27.68 -10.41 32.76
N TYR A 418 26.37 -10.69 32.86
CA TYR A 418 25.35 -9.67 32.70
C TYR A 418 25.23 -8.80 33.96
N SER A 419 25.50 -7.51 33.83
CA SER A 419 25.34 -6.52 34.90
C SER A 419 24.70 -5.23 34.38
N TRP A 420 23.75 -4.67 35.13
CA TRP A 420 23.19 -3.35 34.86
C TRP A 420 23.76 -2.29 35.83
N PRO A 421 24.23 -1.12 35.35
CA PRO A 421 24.78 -0.08 36.22
C PRO A 421 23.73 0.50 37.19
N ALA A 422 23.96 0.39 38.50
CA ALA A 422 23.00 0.78 39.52
C ALA A 422 22.57 2.26 39.45
N ALA A 423 23.50 3.18 39.17
CA ALA A 423 23.21 4.62 39.01
C ALA A 423 22.24 4.92 37.84
N GLU A 424 22.20 4.05 36.83
CA GLU A 424 21.36 4.19 35.65
C GLU A 424 19.96 3.56 35.86
N ILE A 425 19.66 3.04 37.06
CA ILE A 425 18.30 2.64 37.44
C ILE A 425 17.40 3.88 37.62
N ALA A 426 17.93 4.98 38.17
CA ALA A 426 17.19 6.21 38.39
C ALA A 426 16.76 6.91 37.08
N LYS A 427 17.37 6.58 35.94
CA LYS A 427 17.23 7.30 34.66
C LYS A 427 16.46 6.52 33.61
N GLY A 428 15.92 7.25 32.63
CA GLY A 428 15.29 6.68 31.44
C GLY A 428 16.31 6.32 30.37
N HIS A 429 16.16 5.15 29.72
CA HIS A 429 17.08 4.69 28.68
C HIS A 429 16.35 4.03 27.51
N LEU A 430 16.93 4.16 26.32
CA LEU A 430 16.43 3.55 25.09
C LEU A 430 17.49 2.60 24.53
N LEU A 431 17.07 1.37 24.21
CA LEU A 431 17.89 0.33 23.59
C LEU A 431 17.16 -0.20 22.35
N ILE A 432 17.89 -0.42 21.26
CA ILE A 432 17.34 -0.93 20.00
C ILE A 432 18.24 -2.04 19.48
N CYS A 433 17.67 -3.23 19.30
CA CYS A 433 18.35 -4.37 18.66
C CYS A 433 17.88 -4.53 17.21
N MET A 434 18.82 -4.55 16.27
CA MET A 434 18.59 -4.67 14.83
C MET A 434 19.28 -5.92 14.28
N THR A 435 18.51 -6.89 13.76
CA THR A 435 19.09 -7.97 12.95
C THR A 435 19.49 -7.44 11.57
N ILE A 436 20.71 -7.75 11.16
CA ILE A 436 21.32 -7.31 9.90
C ILE A 436 21.87 -8.53 9.14
N ALA A 437 22.27 -8.31 7.89
CA ALA A 437 23.14 -9.25 7.19
C ALA A 437 24.58 -8.78 7.38
N GLU A 438 25.51 -9.70 7.47
CA GLU A 438 26.94 -9.45 7.64
C GLU A 438 27.50 -8.56 6.51
N THR A 439 27.00 -8.77 5.29
CA THR A 439 27.30 -7.95 4.10
C THR A 439 26.95 -6.46 4.23
N GLN A 440 26.23 -6.06 5.28
CA GLN A 440 25.87 -4.66 5.57
C GLN A 440 26.74 -4.02 6.64
N ILE A 441 27.62 -4.78 7.30
CA ILE A 441 28.46 -4.30 8.39
C ILE A 441 29.41 -3.20 7.90
N ASN A 442 30.04 -3.34 6.73
CA ASN A 442 30.90 -2.27 6.21
C ASN A 442 30.14 -0.93 5.98
N ALA A 443 28.84 -0.95 5.69
CA ALA A 443 28.03 0.26 5.56
C ALA A 443 27.70 0.91 6.92
N ILE A 444 27.49 0.09 7.95
CA ILE A 444 27.37 0.56 9.34
C ILE A 444 28.72 1.11 9.81
N ALA A 445 29.81 0.38 9.57
CA ALA A 445 31.15 0.77 9.95
C ALA A 445 31.59 2.08 9.29
N ALA A 446 31.29 2.31 8.00
CA ALA A 446 31.53 3.60 7.34
C ALA A 446 30.78 4.78 7.99
N SER A 447 29.65 4.49 8.63
CA SER A 447 28.84 5.48 9.36
C SER A 447 29.38 5.72 10.77
N LEU A 448 29.72 4.65 11.50
CA LEU A 448 30.38 4.71 12.81
C LEU A 448 31.77 5.36 12.71
N PHE A 449 32.62 5.00 11.75
CA PHE A 449 33.90 5.67 11.48
C PHE A 449 33.75 7.19 11.32
N ARG A 450 32.64 7.65 10.73
CA ARG A 450 32.35 9.08 10.62
C ARG A 450 31.86 9.71 11.94
N ALA A 451 31.27 8.93 12.82
CA ALA A 451 30.83 9.32 14.17
C ALA A 451 31.92 9.12 15.26
N GLU A 452 33.11 8.62 14.91
CA GLU A 452 34.30 8.55 15.77
C GLU A 452 34.05 7.90 17.17
N PRO A 453 33.30 6.78 17.33
CA PRO A 453 33.02 6.21 18.64
C PRO A 453 34.29 5.59 19.26
N PHE A 454 34.33 5.54 20.59
CA PHE A 454 35.40 4.84 21.30
C PHE A 454 35.11 3.34 21.36
N ILE A 455 35.93 2.55 20.66
CA ILE A 455 35.89 1.08 20.68
C ILE A 455 36.64 0.61 21.94
N TYR A 456 35.96 -0.12 22.82
CA TYR A 456 36.57 -0.67 24.05
C TYR A 456 36.71 -2.20 24.00
N TYR A 457 36.06 -2.86 23.03
CA TYR A 457 36.22 -4.29 22.80
C TYR A 457 36.08 -4.63 21.32
N ASN A 458 36.90 -5.54 20.82
CA ASN A 458 36.77 -6.16 19.51
C ASN A 458 37.42 -7.55 19.50
N ASP A 459 36.68 -8.60 19.19
CA ASP A 459 37.21 -9.94 18.91
C ASP A 459 36.81 -10.50 17.54
N ILE A 460 36.31 -9.63 16.65
CA ILE A 460 35.99 -9.99 15.25
C ILE A 460 37.29 -10.29 14.48
N PRO A 461 37.47 -11.51 13.94
CA PRO A 461 38.68 -11.89 13.22
C PRO A 461 38.85 -11.13 11.90
N GLU A 462 40.10 -10.92 11.47
CA GLU A 462 40.37 -10.25 10.19
C GLU A 462 39.81 -11.03 8.98
N SER A 463 39.75 -12.37 9.06
CA SER A 463 39.16 -13.26 8.04
C SER A 463 37.71 -12.90 7.69
N GLU A 464 36.89 -12.64 8.70
CA GLU A 464 35.47 -12.29 8.54
C GLU A 464 35.28 -10.85 8.02
N THR A 465 36.32 -10.02 8.11
CA THR A 465 36.31 -8.62 7.67
C THR A 465 37.09 -8.40 6.37
N ALA A 466 37.52 -9.48 5.73
CA ALA A 466 38.18 -9.44 4.42
C ALA A 466 37.27 -8.74 3.39
N GLY A 467 37.71 -7.59 2.87
CA GLY A 467 36.91 -6.75 1.99
C GLY A 467 36.00 -5.72 2.68
N MET A 468 36.12 -5.52 4.00
CA MET A 468 35.42 -4.47 4.76
C MET A 468 36.38 -3.32 5.18
N PRO A 469 36.85 -2.46 4.24
CA PRO A 469 37.89 -1.47 4.51
C PRO A 469 37.47 -0.36 5.48
N ASP A 470 36.17 -0.10 5.65
CA ASP A 470 35.69 0.88 6.63
C ASP A 470 35.49 0.25 8.02
N PHE A 471 35.27 -1.06 8.10
CA PHE A 471 35.35 -1.79 9.37
C PHE A 471 36.78 -1.81 9.90
N LYS A 472 37.78 -2.10 9.06
CA LYS A 472 39.19 -2.07 9.47
C LYS A 472 39.58 -0.71 10.07
N LYS A 473 39.23 0.40 9.40
CA LYS A 473 39.47 1.76 9.93
C LYS A 473 38.78 2.03 11.28
N LEU A 474 37.56 1.51 11.47
CA LEU A 474 36.81 1.66 12.71
C LEU A 474 37.45 0.86 13.86
N ALA A 475 37.81 -0.41 13.62
CA ALA A 475 38.43 -1.29 14.59
C ALA A 475 39.84 -0.79 15.00
N GLU A 476 40.58 -0.20 14.06
CA GLU A 476 41.86 0.47 14.30
C GLU A 476 41.72 1.87 14.98
N GLY A 477 40.51 2.32 15.30
CA GLY A 477 40.28 3.62 15.95
C GLY A 477 40.65 4.84 15.09
N LYS A 478 40.79 4.69 13.76
CA LYS A 478 41.17 5.78 12.86
C LYS A 478 40.05 6.83 12.80
N ILE A 479 40.44 8.09 12.61
CA ILE A 479 39.51 9.22 12.47
C ILE A 479 39.48 9.76 11.03
N PRO A 480 38.33 10.30 10.56
CA PRO A 480 38.19 10.86 9.23
C PRO A 480 39.02 12.15 9.04
N THR A 481 40.14 12.03 8.32
CA THR A 481 41.02 13.16 8.01
C THR A 481 40.47 14.06 6.91
N MET A 482 39.89 13.49 5.84
CA MET A 482 39.46 14.19 4.62
C MET A 482 37.92 14.30 4.45
N PRO A 483 37.44 15.29 3.67
CA PRO A 483 36.02 15.42 3.29
C PRO A 483 35.53 14.22 2.45
N PRO A 484 34.20 13.97 2.37
CA PRO A 484 33.12 14.71 3.03
C PRO A 484 32.97 14.35 4.52
N PHE A 485 32.88 15.35 5.40
CA PHE A 485 32.78 15.16 6.86
C PHE A 485 31.39 14.75 7.38
N THR A 486 30.48 14.42 6.47
CA THR A 486 29.14 13.87 6.76
C THR A 486 28.87 12.72 5.81
N ILE A 487 28.20 11.68 6.28
CA ILE A 487 27.80 10.53 5.46
C ILE A 487 26.33 10.17 5.70
N SER A 488 25.68 9.64 4.67
CA SER A 488 24.39 8.97 4.77
C SER A 488 24.51 7.60 4.12
N ARG A 489 24.05 6.55 4.81
CA ARG A 489 24.04 5.17 4.31
C ARG A 489 22.66 4.56 4.53
N SER A 490 22.21 3.79 3.56
CA SER A 490 20.98 3.01 3.66
C SER A 490 21.33 1.54 3.92
N ILE A 491 20.75 0.95 4.96
CA ILE A 491 20.77 -0.49 5.21
C ILE A 491 19.33 -1.04 5.17
N LYS A 492 19.20 -2.36 5.13
CA LYS A 492 17.93 -3.10 5.19
C LYS A 492 18.02 -4.13 6.29
N LEU A 493 17.17 -4.02 7.31
CA LEU A 493 17.12 -5.02 8.36
C LEU A 493 16.69 -6.37 7.79
N THR A 494 17.29 -7.46 8.29
CA THR A 494 16.81 -8.81 8.00
C THR A 494 15.49 -9.06 8.77
N GLY A 495 14.63 -9.97 8.29
CA GLY A 495 13.30 -10.25 8.88
C GLY A 495 12.08 -9.67 8.14
N ALA A 496 10.93 -9.59 8.81
CA ALA A 496 9.60 -9.36 8.20
C ALA A 496 9.42 -7.96 7.64
N GLY A 497 9.35 -7.87 6.31
CA GLY A 497 9.49 -6.62 5.59
C GLY A 497 10.92 -6.11 5.72
N ALA A 498 11.58 -5.87 4.60
CA ALA A 498 12.90 -5.25 4.60
C ALA A 498 12.76 -3.78 5.02
N VAL A 499 12.80 -3.51 6.33
CA VAL A 499 12.69 -2.17 6.90
C VAL A 499 13.88 -1.35 6.40
N PRO A 500 13.65 -0.28 5.60
CA PRO A 500 14.73 0.62 5.21
C PRO A 500 15.18 1.40 6.45
N VAL A 501 16.48 1.37 6.71
CA VAL A 501 17.09 2.17 7.77
C VAL A 501 18.09 3.13 7.13
N GLN A 502 17.90 4.42 7.38
CA GLN A 502 18.82 5.48 6.98
C GLN A 502 19.69 5.86 8.16
N ILE A 503 21.00 5.70 8.00
CA ILE A 503 22.01 6.11 8.97
C ILE A 503 22.54 7.47 8.52
N TYR A 504 22.57 8.45 9.42
CA TYR A 504 23.19 9.76 9.22
C TYR A 504 24.31 9.95 10.24
N SER A 505 25.50 10.31 9.78
CA SER A 505 26.65 10.50 10.68
C SER A 505 27.49 11.71 10.28
N LYS A 506 28.12 12.36 11.26
CA LYS A 506 29.02 13.49 11.07
C LYS A 506 30.23 13.39 11.99
N SER A 507 31.38 13.86 11.53
CA SER A 507 32.56 14.03 12.37
C SER A 507 32.58 15.41 13.05
N ALA A 508 33.41 15.56 14.08
CA ALA A 508 33.67 16.84 14.75
C ALA A 508 34.10 17.94 13.75
N LYS A 509 34.89 17.57 12.72
CA LYS A 509 35.35 18.46 11.64
C LYS A 509 34.22 19.07 10.80
N SER A 510 33.03 18.47 10.76
CA SER A 510 31.90 18.99 9.96
C SER A 510 31.37 20.34 10.43
N ARG A 511 31.51 20.67 11.74
CA ARG A 511 30.89 21.83 12.40
C ARG A 511 29.36 21.97 12.14
N TYR A 512 28.70 20.88 11.74
CA TYR A 512 27.28 20.86 11.41
C TYR A 512 26.43 20.42 12.58
N GLU A 513 25.24 21.02 12.69
CA GLU A 513 24.19 20.66 13.64
C GLU A 513 23.46 19.41 13.11
N ILE A 514 23.51 18.28 13.83
CA ILE A 514 23.03 16.98 13.33
C ILE A 514 21.53 17.00 13.01
N TYR A 515 20.69 17.65 13.83
CA TYR A 515 19.24 17.66 13.66
C TYR A 515 18.82 18.50 12.45
N LYS A 516 19.22 19.77 12.38
CA LYS A 516 18.79 20.72 11.34
C LYS A 516 19.66 20.70 10.08
N LYS A 517 20.99 20.60 10.19
CA LYS A 517 21.89 20.68 9.01
C LYS A 517 22.10 19.32 8.35
N VAL A 518 21.92 18.20 9.05
CA VAL A 518 22.03 16.85 8.46
C VAL A 518 20.65 16.22 8.29
N ILE A 519 19.93 15.92 9.38
CA ILE A 519 18.71 15.09 9.33
C ILE A 519 17.52 15.80 8.68
N LEU A 520 17.17 17.02 9.10
CA LEU A 520 16.08 17.81 8.54
C LEU A 520 16.28 18.10 7.04
N ARG A 521 17.54 18.24 6.60
CA ARG A 521 17.92 18.36 5.19
C ARG A 521 17.83 17.04 4.43
N GLY A 522 18.25 15.93 5.05
CA GLY A 522 18.19 14.57 4.47
C GLY A 522 16.76 14.06 4.33
N LEU A 523 15.99 14.07 5.41
CA LEU A 523 14.60 13.61 5.47
C LEU A 523 13.62 14.53 4.72
N LYS A 524 13.95 15.82 4.60
CA LYS A 524 13.12 16.86 3.93
C LYS A 524 11.70 17.05 4.51
N LYS A 525 11.44 16.54 5.70
CA LYS A 525 10.17 16.58 6.47
C LYS A 525 10.30 17.51 7.68
N THR A 526 9.20 17.82 8.37
CA THR A 526 9.24 18.37 9.74
C THR A 526 9.66 17.26 10.71
N ILE A 527 10.36 17.60 11.78
CA ILE A 527 10.74 16.65 12.84
C ILE A 527 10.26 17.15 14.21
N LYS A 528 9.71 16.24 15.01
CA LYS A 528 9.46 16.44 16.44
C LYS A 528 10.60 15.78 17.23
N VAL A 529 11.13 16.45 18.24
CA VAL A 529 12.36 16.05 18.95
C VAL A 529 12.08 15.83 20.43
N TRP A 530 12.42 14.64 20.93
CA TRP A 530 12.58 14.32 22.35
C TRP A 530 14.07 14.23 22.65
N SER A 531 14.58 15.18 23.43
CA SER A 531 16.01 15.25 23.77
C SER A 531 16.27 16.36 24.78
N ARG A 532 17.14 16.11 25.76
CA ARG A 532 17.69 17.18 26.63
C ARG A 532 18.31 18.28 25.76
N GLY A 533 17.91 19.52 26.01
CA GLY A 533 18.44 20.69 25.30
C GLY A 533 19.30 21.55 26.21
N ASP A 534 20.30 22.24 25.65
CA ASP A 534 20.71 23.49 26.25
C ASP A 534 19.67 24.57 25.90
N SER A 535 19.31 25.43 26.84
CA SER A 535 18.27 26.48 26.67
C SER A 535 18.55 27.48 25.52
N LYS A 536 19.71 27.33 24.87
CA LYS A 536 20.24 28.06 23.73
C LYS A 536 19.61 27.61 22.41
N LEU A 537 19.30 26.32 22.23
CA LEU A 537 18.66 25.82 21.02
C LEU A 537 17.13 25.74 21.17
N LYS A 538 16.42 26.55 20.39
CA LYS A 538 14.94 26.59 20.35
C LYS A 538 14.42 25.91 19.09
N GLY A 539 13.17 25.45 19.15
CA GLY A 539 12.44 24.95 17.97
C GLY A 539 12.47 25.96 16.81
N ASP A 540 12.53 25.46 15.57
CA ASP A 540 12.72 26.28 14.38
C ASP A 540 11.63 26.04 13.35
N CYS A 541 10.70 26.99 13.24
CA CYS A 541 9.58 26.96 12.29
C CYS A 541 9.82 27.80 11.03
N ARG A 542 11.03 28.38 10.83
CA ARG A 542 11.31 29.34 9.75
C ARG A 542 11.20 28.78 8.34
N ILE A 543 11.26 27.45 8.18
CA ILE A 543 11.06 26.76 6.90
C ILE A 543 9.70 26.03 6.95
N PRO A 544 8.65 26.52 6.26
CA PRO A 544 7.34 25.88 6.34
C PRO A 544 7.39 24.48 5.71
N GLN A 545 6.76 23.50 6.36
CA GLN A 545 6.85 22.05 6.09
C GLN A 545 8.21 21.37 6.38
N ARG A 546 9.22 22.10 6.89
CA ARG A 546 10.48 21.53 7.41
C ARG A 546 10.84 22.21 8.72
N SER A 547 9.97 22.08 9.71
CA SER A 547 10.18 22.65 11.03
C SER A 547 10.91 21.68 11.95
N LEU A 548 11.55 22.19 13.00
CA LEU A 548 12.05 21.42 14.13
C LEU A 548 11.19 21.80 15.34
N ARG A 549 10.40 20.86 15.84
CA ARG A 549 9.48 21.04 16.98
C ARG A 549 10.04 20.30 18.19
N LEU A 550 9.95 20.88 19.38
CA LEU A 550 10.37 20.24 20.63
C LEU A 550 9.15 19.61 21.31
N ILE A 551 9.26 18.34 21.73
CA ILE A 551 8.23 17.62 22.47
C ILE A 551 8.16 18.19 23.90
N LYS A 552 6.97 18.27 24.49
CA LYS A 552 6.77 18.93 25.79
C LYS A 552 7.09 17.94 26.91
N SER A 553 7.97 18.30 27.84
CA SER A 553 8.16 17.57 29.11
C SER A 553 7.07 17.99 30.12
N PRO A 554 6.54 17.07 30.95
CA PRO A 554 6.70 15.62 30.88
C PRO A 554 5.80 14.98 29.80
N VAL A 555 6.09 13.74 29.42
CA VAL A 555 5.28 12.88 28.55
C VAL A 555 4.89 11.57 29.25
N GLN A 556 3.94 10.84 28.65
CA GLN A 556 3.61 9.47 29.04
C GLN A 556 4.14 8.49 27.99
N ILE A 557 5.09 7.64 28.38
CA ILE A 557 5.62 6.55 27.54
C ILE A 557 5.05 5.24 28.08
N ALA A 558 4.08 4.66 27.35
CA ALA A 558 3.44 3.38 27.70
C ALA A 558 2.80 3.32 29.10
N GLY A 559 2.30 4.46 29.61
CA GLY A 559 1.73 4.59 30.95
C GLY A 559 2.73 5.03 32.03
N HIS A 560 4.00 5.27 31.68
CA HIS A 560 4.99 5.84 32.60
C HIS A 560 5.19 7.34 32.38
N ALA A 561 5.03 8.11 33.45
CA ALA A 561 5.41 9.52 33.49
C ALA A 561 6.92 9.66 33.31
N THR A 562 7.33 10.36 32.27
CA THR A 562 8.74 10.61 31.94
C THR A 562 8.96 12.10 31.76
N ASN A 563 9.98 12.65 32.42
CA ASN A 563 10.45 14.01 32.17
C ASN A 563 11.80 13.99 31.45
N ILE A 564 12.10 15.05 30.73
CA ILE A 564 13.31 15.13 29.88
C ILE A 564 14.58 15.23 30.72
N GLU A 565 14.48 15.72 31.96
CA GLU A 565 15.55 15.90 32.92
C GLU A 565 16.10 14.55 33.45
N THR A 566 15.24 13.53 33.56
CA THR A 566 15.57 12.18 34.07
C THR A 566 15.69 11.12 32.98
N ASP A 567 15.23 11.40 31.75
CA ASP A 567 15.40 10.51 30.60
C ASP A 567 16.70 10.84 29.84
N GLU A 568 17.59 9.87 29.68
CA GLU A 568 18.78 10.01 28.84
C GLU A 568 18.46 9.81 27.36
N SER A 569 17.29 9.28 26.98
CA SER A 569 16.99 8.95 25.58
C SER A 569 16.87 10.20 24.68
N ASN A 570 17.35 10.07 23.44
CA ASN A 570 17.20 11.09 22.40
C ASN A 570 16.58 10.43 21.17
N TRP A 571 15.46 10.95 20.68
CA TRP A 571 14.79 10.42 19.48
C TRP A 571 13.96 11.49 18.76
N ILE A 572 13.62 11.20 17.50
CA ILE A 572 12.77 12.07 16.67
C ILE A 572 11.70 11.29 15.91
N VAL A 573 10.62 11.97 15.53
CA VAL A 573 9.60 11.46 14.58
C VAL A 573 9.28 12.49 13.49
N SER A 574 8.93 12.02 12.28
CA SER A 574 8.72 12.87 11.10
C SER A 574 7.27 13.28 10.84
N GLU A 575 7.05 14.47 10.30
CA GLU A 575 5.71 14.98 9.94
C GLU A 575 5.75 15.65 8.55
N PRO A 576 4.95 15.19 7.56
CA PRO A 576 4.26 13.90 7.49
C PRO A 576 5.21 12.73 7.15
N GLY A 577 4.88 11.53 7.61
CA GLY A 577 5.47 10.26 7.15
C GLY A 577 5.91 9.32 8.27
N ASN A 578 6.33 8.11 7.89
CA ASN A 578 6.47 6.96 8.80
C ASN A 578 7.87 6.80 9.44
N ILE A 579 8.58 7.89 9.71
CA ILE A 579 9.98 7.83 10.16
C ILE A 579 10.11 8.12 11.66
N PHE A 580 10.75 7.20 12.36
CA PHE A 580 11.29 7.34 13.71
C PHE A 580 12.82 7.27 13.65
N CYS A 581 13.55 8.07 14.43
CA CYS A 581 15.00 7.93 14.55
C CYS A 581 15.51 7.93 15.99
N PHE A 582 16.44 7.04 16.27
CA PHE A 582 17.33 7.10 17.43
C PHE A 582 18.44 8.14 17.18
N MET A 583 18.80 8.89 18.23
CA MET A 583 19.87 9.89 18.23
C MET A 583 20.89 9.56 19.32
N ASP A 584 22.19 9.59 19.01
CA ASP A 584 23.22 9.47 20.04
C ASP A 584 23.35 10.77 20.86
N LYS A 585 23.44 11.91 20.18
CA LYS A 585 23.63 13.24 20.80
C LYS A 585 22.33 13.87 21.28
N PRO A 586 22.40 14.70 22.34
CA PRO A 586 21.31 15.58 22.72
C PRO A 586 21.17 16.79 21.77
N TYR A 587 20.04 17.49 21.83
CA TYR A 587 19.76 18.72 21.08
C TYR A 587 20.42 19.94 21.74
N SER A 588 21.75 19.94 21.83
CA SER A 588 22.55 21.03 22.41
C SER A 588 23.32 21.84 21.35
N LYS A 589 23.76 23.05 21.68
CA LYS A 589 24.72 23.80 20.84
C LYS A 589 26.07 23.08 20.74
N SER A 590 26.49 22.33 21.76
CA SER A 590 27.77 21.61 21.78
C SER A 590 27.88 20.53 20.72
N GLN A 591 26.77 19.83 20.38
CA GLN A 591 26.87 18.74 19.40
C GLN A 591 27.34 19.22 18.02
N ALA A 592 27.26 20.51 17.68
CA ALA A 592 27.74 21.03 16.40
C ALA A 592 29.25 20.78 16.22
N THR A 593 30.02 20.84 17.32
CA THR A 593 31.47 20.62 17.36
C THR A 593 31.89 19.18 17.68
N GLU A 594 30.95 18.31 18.06
CA GLU A 594 31.18 16.90 18.40
C GLU A 594 30.86 15.98 17.19
N PRO A 595 31.36 14.73 17.16
CA PRO A 595 30.85 13.69 16.26
C PRO A 595 29.39 13.34 16.60
N ALA A 596 28.59 12.80 15.66
CA ALA A 596 27.22 12.36 15.96
C ALA A 596 26.69 11.30 14.97
N LEU A 597 25.70 10.52 15.41
CA LEU A 597 25.04 9.41 14.74
C LEU A 597 23.52 9.46 14.94
N ALA A 598 22.76 9.24 13.86
CA ALA A 598 21.33 9.00 13.91
C ALA A 598 20.94 7.78 13.06
N VAL A 599 20.01 6.98 13.59
CA VAL A 599 19.52 5.74 12.95
C VAL A 599 18.01 5.88 12.76
N CYS A 600 17.59 6.12 11.52
CA CYS A 600 16.21 6.41 11.12
C CYS A 600 15.54 5.21 10.45
N PHE A 601 14.44 4.73 11.02
CA PHE A 601 13.64 3.61 10.55
C PHE A 601 12.41 4.14 9.79
N ASP A 602 12.17 3.66 8.57
CA ASP A 602 10.92 3.92 7.83
C ASP A 602 9.93 2.76 8.10
N GLN A 603 9.17 2.87 9.19
CA GLN A 603 8.27 1.82 9.67
C GLN A 603 7.06 2.43 10.41
N ALA A 604 5.87 2.20 9.87
CA ALA A 604 4.64 2.89 10.28
C ALA A 604 4.17 2.59 11.71
N ALA A 605 4.36 1.37 12.22
CA ALA A 605 3.92 1.00 13.57
C ALA A 605 4.80 1.63 14.66
N ILE A 606 6.13 1.58 14.49
CA ILE A 606 7.09 2.24 15.38
C ILE A 606 6.85 3.76 15.36
N PHE A 607 6.75 4.34 14.15
CA PHE A 607 6.41 5.75 14.00
C PHE A 607 5.11 6.11 14.71
N ALA A 608 4.03 5.35 14.54
CA ALA A 608 2.74 5.65 15.15
C ALA A 608 2.84 5.74 16.68
N ARG A 609 3.53 4.80 17.34
CA ARG A 609 3.68 4.79 18.80
C ARG A 609 4.49 6.00 19.32
N PHE A 610 5.63 6.30 18.71
CA PHE A 610 6.41 7.49 19.09
C PHE A 610 5.74 8.82 18.69
N ASN A 611 4.91 8.83 17.63
CA ASN A 611 4.13 10.02 17.25
C ASN A 611 2.92 10.25 18.18
N THR A 612 2.33 9.20 18.77
CA THR A 612 1.34 9.35 19.86
C THR A 612 1.98 10.00 21.09
N ILE A 613 3.19 9.55 21.49
CA ILE A 613 3.95 10.20 22.58
C ILE A 613 4.26 11.66 22.21
N ALA A 614 4.70 11.90 20.97
CA ALA A 614 4.96 13.23 20.41
C ALA A 614 3.70 14.02 20.02
N ALA A 615 2.51 13.66 20.51
CA ALA A 615 1.31 14.48 20.37
C ALA A 615 1.39 15.74 21.24
N GLN A 616 2.06 15.65 22.40
CA GLN A 616 2.30 16.77 23.29
C GLN A 616 3.63 17.45 22.92
N PHE A 617 3.58 18.65 22.33
CA PHE A 617 4.76 19.44 21.99
C PHE A 617 4.69 20.85 22.54
N SER A 618 5.85 21.46 22.78
CA SER A 618 5.93 22.78 23.43
C SER A 618 5.47 23.87 22.48
N TYR A 619 4.23 24.31 22.65
CA TYR A 619 3.71 25.53 22.05
C TYR A 619 4.46 26.73 22.63
N PHE A 620 5.35 27.32 21.85
CA PHE A 620 5.86 28.65 22.16
C PHE A 620 4.72 29.68 22.03
N TYR A 621 4.77 30.73 22.85
CA TYR A 621 3.73 31.75 23.09
C TYR A 621 3.14 32.48 21.87
N TYR A 622 3.63 32.22 20.66
CA TYR A 622 3.04 32.68 19.40
C TYR A 622 1.90 31.77 18.86
N CYS A 623 1.43 30.76 19.63
CA CYS A 623 0.53 29.71 19.14
C CYS A 623 -0.60 29.26 20.12
N GLN A 624 -1.04 30.07 21.09
CA GLN A 624 -2.14 29.71 22.01
C GLN A 624 -3.22 30.79 22.18
N ILE A 625 -4.36 30.62 21.48
CA ILE A 625 -5.74 31.09 21.76
C ILE A 625 -6.65 30.13 20.95
N LEU A 626 -7.78 29.55 21.39
CA LEU A 626 -8.34 29.24 22.72
C LEU A 626 -9.26 27.99 22.56
N GLN A 627 -9.58 27.26 23.65
CA GLN A 627 -10.73 26.34 23.72
C GLN A 627 -11.19 26.15 25.18
N PHE A 628 -12.50 26.29 25.45
CA PHE A 628 -13.34 25.38 26.26
C PHE A 628 -14.75 25.99 26.49
N HIS A 629 -15.81 25.17 26.31
CA HIS A 629 -17.10 25.08 27.07
C HIS A 629 -18.32 24.67 26.21
N LYS A 630 -19.47 24.42 26.87
CA LYS A 630 -20.74 23.80 26.42
C LYS A 630 -21.95 24.61 27.00
N ILE A 631 -23.25 24.38 26.74
CA ILE A 631 -23.98 23.21 26.19
C ILE A 631 -24.85 23.50 24.93
N PRO A 632 -26.13 23.96 24.94
CA PRO A 632 -27.07 23.46 23.94
C PRO A 632 -27.81 24.49 23.05
N ASN A 633 -28.38 23.96 21.95
CA ASN A 633 -29.52 24.47 21.18
C ASN A 633 -29.40 25.79 20.38
N VAL A 634 -28.89 25.69 19.14
CA VAL A 634 -29.57 26.24 17.94
C VAL A 634 -29.31 25.29 16.74
N LYS A 635 -30.33 24.97 15.93
CA LYS A 635 -30.18 24.31 14.62
C LYS A 635 -29.91 25.36 13.53
N ILE A 636 -28.65 25.58 13.14
CA ILE A 636 -28.31 26.27 11.87
C ILE A 636 -27.33 25.39 11.08
N GLN A 637 -27.49 25.38 9.75
CA GLN A 637 -26.88 24.42 8.84
C GLN A 637 -25.37 24.66 8.65
N MET A 638 -24.61 23.57 8.68
CA MET A 638 -23.17 23.53 8.39
C MET A 638 -22.91 23.72 6.88
N GLU A 639 -21.69 24.15 6.51
CA GLU A 639 -21.17 24.44 5.15
C GLU A 639 -22.10 24.07 3.97
N GLN A 640 -22.51 25.10 3.21
CA GLN A 640 -23.22 24.95 1.93
C GLN A 640 -22.43 25.59 0.79
N GLU A 641 -22.14 24.80 -0.23
CA GLU A 641 -21.58 25.26 -1.51
C GLU A 641 -22.64 25.08 -2.59
N MET A 642 -22.86 26.11 -3.42
CA MET A 642 -23.81 26.06 -4.53
C MET A 642 -23.16 26.53 -5.83
N GLN A 643 -23.28 25.71 -6.87
CA GLN A 643 -22.89 26.06 -8.23
C GLN A 643 -24.12 26.12 -9.13
N ILE A 644 -24.29 27.26 -9.80
CA ILE A 644 -25.32 27.50 -10.82
C ILE A 644 -24.66 27.30 -12.18
N GLY A 645 -25.34 26.58 -13.07
CA GLY A 645 -24.90 26.40 -14.45
C GLY A 645 -25.37 27.56 -15.34
N PRO A 646 -24.66 27.89 -16.43
CA PRO A 646 -25.13 28.88 -17.39
C PRO A 646 -26.53 28.55 -17.92
N THR A 647 -27.37 29.57 -18.11
CA THR A 647 -28.74 29.46 -18.63
C THR A 647 -29.70 28.62 -17.77
N GLN A 648 -29.44 28.50 -16.47
CA GLN A 648 -30.35 27.83 -15.53
C GLN A 648 -30.62 28.68 -14.28
N ASP A 649 -31.87 28.62 -13.83
CA ASP A 649 -32.36 29.34 -12.64
C ASP A 649 -32.32 28.49 -11.37
N ARG A 650 -32.07 27.17 -11.44
CA ARG A 650 -31.92 26.27 -10.28
C ARG A 650 -30.46 25.84 -10.12
N GLY A 651 -29.85 26.19 -9.00
CA GLY A 651 -28.49 25.77 -8.64
C GLY A 651 -28.41 24.34 -8.12
N LYS A 652 -27.24 23.70 -8.28
CA LYS A 652 -26.88 22.44 -7.60
C LYS A 652 -26.14 22.79 -6.31
N PHE A 653 -26.46 22.14 -5.19
CA PHE A 653 -25.79 22.38 -3.90
C PHE A 653 -25.14 21.12 -3.31
N LEU A 654 -24.11 21.36 -2.50
CA LEU A 654 -23.47 20.40 -1.60
C LEU A 654 -23.67 20.95 -0.18
N ALA A 655 -24.33 20.17 0.67
CA ALA A 655 -24.44 20.46 2.09
C ALA A 655 -23.59 19.44 2.87
N SER A 656 -22.86 19.91 3.88
CA SER A 656 -21.98 19.08 4.71
C SER A 656 -22.68 17.97 5.50
N ASN A 657 -24.00 18.05 5.72
CA ASN A 657 -24.83 16.98 6.29
C ASN A 657 -25.32 15.95 5.24
N ALA A 658 -25.05 16.16 3.95
CA ALA A 658 -25.45 15.31 2.83
C ALA A 658 -24.38 15.29 1.72
N ALA A 659 -23.10 15.26 2.08
CA ALA A 659 -21.96 15.46 1.17
C ALA A 659 -21.73 14.32 0.14
N ASP A 660 -22.62 13.33 0.11
CA ASP A 660 -22.53 12.13 -0.70
C ASP A 660 -23.00 12.29 -2.15
N ASN A 661 -23.74 13.36 -2.49
CA ASN A 661 -24.11 13.72 -3.86
C ASN A 661 -24.36 15.23 -4.04
N TRP A 662 -24.33 15.70 -5.29
CA TRP A 662 -24.90 17.00 -5.66
C TRP A 662 -26.43 16.92 -5.56
N VAL A 663 -27.05 17.89 -4.90
CA VAL A 663 -28.51 17.96 -4.71
C VAL A 663 -29.08 19.13 -5.51
N ASP A 664 -30.26 18.96 -6.08
CA ASP A 664 -30.99 20.03 -6.76
C ASP A 664 -31.56 21.05 -5.77
N GLY A 665 -31.34 22.34 -6.02
CA GLY A 665 -31.95 23.42 -5.26
C GLY A 665 -33.47 23.31 -5.29
N ALA A 666 -34.12 23.37 -4.12
CA ALA A 666 -35.55 23.15 -3.98
C ALA A 666 -36.41 24.19 -4.73
N ALA A 667 -35.90 25.40 -4.92
CA ALA A 667 -36.50 26.47 -5.72
C ALA A 667 -35.45 27.19 -6.58
N ALA A 668 -35.92 27.96 -7.57
CA ALA A 668 -35.10 28.83 -8.41
C ALA A 668 -34.46 29.96 -7.60
N VAL A 669 -33.30 30.46 -8.05
CA VAL A 669 -32.54 31.57 -7.43
C VAL A 669 -33.27 32.91 -7.50
N THR A 670 -34.32 33.02 -8.31
CA THR A 670 -35.22 34.18 -8.35
C THR A 670 -36.31 34.14 -7.28
N ALA A 671 -36.56 32.96 -6.68
CA ALA A 671 -37.61 32.78 -5.68
C ALA A 671 -37.07 32.96 -4.25
N ARG A 672 -37.72 33.82 -3.47
CA ARG A 672 -37.39 34.02 -2.04
C ARG A 672 -37.73 32.79 -1.17
N ALA A 673 -38.83 32.11 -1.48
CA ALA A 673 -39.29 30.94 -0.74
C ALA A 673 -38.62 29.66 -1.25
N GLY A 674 -38.17 28.79 -0.34
CA GLY A 674 -37.57 27.49 -0.67
C GLY A 674 -36.12 27.52 -1.18
N HIS A 675 -35.56 28.70 -1.47
CA HIS A 675 -34.17 28.82 -1.91
C HIS A 675 -33.19 28.95 -0.72
N SER A 676 -32.22 28.05 -0.61
CA SER A 676 -31.33 27.94 0.57
C SER A 676 -30.48 29.18 0.84
N PHE A 677 -29.95 29.84 -0.20
CA PHE A 677 -29.21 31.10 -0.03
C PHE A 677 -30.12 32.31 0.22
N ALA A 678 -31.40 32.27 -0.17
CA ALA A 678 -32.37 33.30 0.23
C ALA A 678 -32.67 33.20 1.73
N VAL A 679 -32.79 31.97 2.25
CA VAL A 679 -32.92 31.73 3.69
C VAL A 679 -31.68 32.22 4.45
N ALA A 680 -30.47 31.88 3.99
CA ALA A 680 -29.22 32.31 4.61
C ALA A 680 -28.95 33.83 4.54
N LEU A 681 -29.66 34.57 3.67
CA LEU A 681 -29.55 36.01 3.51
C LEU A 681 -30.77 36.77 4.02
N ASN A 682 -31.77 36.11 4.62
CA ASN A 682 -33.01 36.78 5.08
C ASN A 682 -32.74 37.99 5.99
N ASP A 683 -31.77 37.88 6.89
CA ASP A 683 -31.38 38.95 7.84
C ASP A 683 -30.49 40.04 7.22
N VAL A 684 -29.99 39.80 6.00
CA VAL A 684 -29.19 40.76 5.19
C VAL A 684 -30.10 41.57 4.28
N VAL A 685 -31.15 40.95 3.74
CA VAL A 685 -32.11 41.60 2.84
C VAL A 685 -33.32 42.19 3.57
N GLY A 686 -33.60 41.74 4.79
CA GLY A 686 -34.62 42.28 5.69
C GLY A 686 -34.03 43.05 6.88
N ASN A 687 -34.89 43.42 7.83
CA ASN A 687 -34.47 43.98 9.12
C ASN A 687 -34.57 42.91 10.20
N HIS A 688 -33.45 42.60 10.86
CA HIS A 688 -33.40 41.76 12.06
C HIS A 688 -32.80 42.54 13.23
N ALA A 689 -33.42 42.47 14.41
CA ALA A 689 -33.00 43.26 15.57
C ALA A 689 -31.56 42.92 16.01
N ASN A 690 -31.27 41.61 16.11
CA ASN A 690 -30.05 41.10 16.73
C ASN A 690 -29.02 40.55 15.72
N VAL A 691 -29.16 40.84 14.42
CA VAL A 691 -28.14 40.50 13.42
C VAL A 691 -27.66 41.80 12.78
N LYS A 692 -26.34 41.91 12.57
CA LYS A 692 -25.66 43.03 11.92
C LYS A 692 -24.67 42.49 10.91
N PHE A 693 -24.39 43.23 9.84
CA PHE A 693 -23.56 42.74 8.76
C PHE A 693 -22.75 43.82 8.04
N LEU A 694 -21.67 43.36 7.42
CA LEU A 694 -20.81 44.12 6.52
C LEU A 694 -20.85 43.43 5.15
N ALA A 695 -21.29 44.15 4.12
CA ALA A 695 -21.40 43.65 2.75
C ALA A 695 -20.43 44.38 1.82
N TYR A 696 -19.79 43.61 0.93
CA TYR A 696 -18.78 44.11 0.00
C TYR A 696 -18.96 43.52 -1.39
N ASN A 697 -18.85 44.36 -2.42
CA ASN A 697 -19.01 43.98 -3.82
C ASN A 697 -18.33 45.03 -4.72
N ASN A 698 -17.61 44.60 -5.76
CA ASN A 698 -17.02 45.51 -6.75
C ASN A 698 -18.04 46.05 -7.76
N VAL A 699 -19.20 45.40 -7.90
CA VAL A 699 -20.38 45.87 -8.62
C VAL A 699 -21.56 45.85 -7.64
N PRO A 700 -21.65 46.82 -6.71
CA PRO A 700 -22.70 46.83 -5.70
C PRO A 700 -24.10 47.07 -6.31
N PRO A 701 -25.16 46.43 -5.78
CA PRO A 701 -26.54 46.65 -6.24
C PRO A 701 -26.93 48.14 -6.18
N GLY A 702 -27.61 48.63 -7.20
CA GLY A 702 -28.14 50.00 -7.27
C GLY A 702 -27.11 51.12 -7.48
N MET A 703 -25.80 50.83 -7.54
CA MET A 703 -24.75 51.84 -7.73
C MET A 703 -23.93 51.59 -9.01
N PRO A 704 -24.34 52.14 -10.17
CA PRO A 704 -23.55 52.04 -11.39
C PRO A 704 -22.25 52.86 -11.33
N ASN A 705 -21.24 52.45 -12.12
CA ASN A 705 -19.99 53.18 -12.37
C ASN A 705 -19.03 53.43 -11.18
N VAL A 706 -19.06 52.59 -10.13
CA VAL A 706 -18.09 52.67 -9.02
C VAL A 706 -16.65 52.46 -9.52
N LYS A 707 -15.83 53.52 -9.55
CA LYS A 707 -14.43 53.48 -10.00
C LYS A 707 -13.48 52.91 -8.92
N THR A 708 -13.65 51.64 -8.58
CA THR A 708 -12.78 50.91 -7.65
C THR A 708 -11.56 50.30 -8.38
N LYS A 709 -10.38 50.30 -7.72
CA LYS A 709 -9.18 49.55 -8.17
C LYS A 709 -9.27 48.05 -7.89
N SER A 710 -10.26 47.64 -7.11
CA SER A 710 -10.52 46.27 -6.70
C SER A 710 -11.75 45.74 -7.43
N ASN A 711 -11.53 44.94 -8.47
CA ASN A 711 -12.56 44.09 -9.07
C ASN A 711 -12.74 42.79 -8.24
N GLY A 712 -12.61 42.88 -6.92
CA GLY A 712 -12.63 41.72 -6.00
C GLY A 712 -14.06 41.23 -5.83
N LYS A 713 -14.29 39.93 -5.95
CA LYS A 713 -15.63 39.34 -5.88
C LYS A 713 -16.24 39.44 -4.48
N ALA A 714 -17.56 39.37 -4.46
CA ALA A 714 -18.41 39.88 -3.41
C ALA A 714 -18.67 38.89 -2.26
N GLY A 715 -19.19 39.43 -1.16
CA GLY A 715 -19.53 38.66 0.03
C GLY A 715 -20.15 39.49 1.16
N VAL A 716 -20.54 38.79 2.21
CA VAL A 716 -21.17 39.35 3.41
C VAL A 716 -20.60 38.68 4.66
N ILE A 717 -20.21 39.47 5.66
CA ILE A 717 -19.93 39.01 7.02
C ILE A 717 -21.13 39.38 7.89
N MET A 718 -21.67 38.41 8.62
CA MET A 718 -22.78 38.58 9.56
C MET A 718 -22.33 38.25 10.98
N ILE A 719 -22.84 38.99 11.96
CA ILE A 719 -22.70 38.72 13.40
C ILE A 719 -24.06 38.72 14.09
N SER A 720 -24.17 37.94 15.16
CA SER A 720 -25.24 38.10 16.15
C SER A 720 -24.81 39.13 17.20
N THR A 721 -25.69 40.07 17.53
CA THR A 721 -25.54 41.00 18.67
C THR A 721 -26.42 40.57 19.87
N ALA A 722 -26.80 39.29 19.92
CA ALA A 722 -27.52 38.73 21.06
C ALA A 722 -26.56 38.47 22.23
N VAL A 723 -27.01 38.72 23.46
CA VAL A 723 -26.19 38.57 24.67
C VAL A 723 -25.64 37.14 24.78
N ASN A 724 -24.32 37.02 24.93
CA ASN A 724 -23.56 35.77 25.00
C ASN A 724 -23.56 34.90 23.73
N ALA A 725 -23.97 35.42 22.57
CA ALA A 725 -23.71 34.75 21.30
C ALA A 725 -22.21 34.83 20.92
N ASN A 726 -21.72 33.85 20.15
CA ASN A 726 -20.40 33.89 19.47
C ASN A 726 -20.58 33.38 18.03
N ASP A 727 -21.74 33.72 17.46
CA ASP A 727 -22.24 33.18 16.20
C ASP A 727 -22.06 34.22 15.09
N GLY A 728 -21.31 33.83 14.07
CA GLY A 728 -21.15 34.61 12.86
C GLY A 728 -21.24 33.75 11.61
N ALA A 729 -21.41 34.40 10.47
CA ALA A 729 -21.39 33.75 9.17
C ALA A 729 -20.61 34.59 8.16
N TRP A 730 -19.96 33.93 7.21
CA TRP A 730 -19.28 34.57 6.09
C TRP A 730 -19.71 33.92 4.78
N ILE A 731 -20.26 34.73 3.88
CA ILE A 731 -20.66 34.31 2.54
C ILE A 731 -19.69 34.91 1.54
N VAL A 732 -19.22 34.10 0.59
CA VAL A 732 -18.47 34.55 -0.59
C VAL A 732 -19.18 34.08 -1.86
N HIS A 733 -19.28 34.95 -2.87
CA HIS A 733 -19.99 34.63 -4.12
C HIS A 733 -19.37 35.30 -5.34
N THR A 734 -19.77 34.83 -6.53
CA THR A 734 -19.32 35.38 -7.82
C THR A 734 -20.36 36.23 -8.55
N VAL A 735 -21.48 36.56 -7.90
CA VAL A 735 -22.61 37.30 -8.49
C VAL A 735 -22.39 38.83 -8.38
N PRO A 736 -22.29 39.59 -9.49
CA PRO A 736 -22.31 41.06 -9.45
C PRO A 736 -23.72 41.58 -9.13
N GLY A 737 -23.86 42.76 -8.52
CA GLY A 737 -25.16 43.37 -8.21
C GLY A 737 -25.93 42.69 -7.08
N PHE A 738 -25.27 41.92 -6.21
CA PHE A 738 -25.88 41.09 -5.17
C PHE A 738 -25.05 41.11 -3.87
N PRO A 739 -25.63 40.84 -2.69
CA PRO A 739 -27.05 40.95 -2.36
C PRO A 739 -27.48 42.42 -2.13
N ALA A 740 -28.74 42.73 -2.39
CA ALA A 740 -29.29 44.05 -2.12
C ALA A 740 -29.57 44.20 -0.60
N ALA A 741 -28.78 45.03 0.08
CA ALA A 741 -28.83 45.17 1.53
C ALA A 741 -30.10 45.91 1.98
N LYS A 742 -30.91 45.28 2.85
CA LYS A 742 -32.16 45.82 3.43
C LYS A 742 -33.26 46.26 2.45
N THR A 743 -33.22 45.81 1.19
CA THR A 743 -34.23 46.13 0.15
C THR A 743 -35.04 44.92 -0.33
N GLY A 744 -34.95 43.78 0.38
CA GLY A 744 -35.58 42.53 -0.02
C GLY A 744 -34.72 41.67 -0.96
N TYR A 745 -35.04 40.37 -1.02
CA TYR A 745 -34.30 39.42 -1.84
C TYR A 745 -34.56 39.64 -3.32
N SER A 746 -33.52 39.92 -4.10
CA SER A 746 -33.57 40.06 -5.56
C SER A 746 -32.33 39.44 -6.20
N TRP A 747 -32.53 38.69 -7.29
CA TRP A 747 -31.46 38.13 -8.09
C TRP A 747 -31.32 38.90 -9.42
N PRO A 748 -30.11 39.30 -9.85
CA PRO A 748 -29.91 40.00 -11.12
C PRO A 748 -30.24 39.13 -12.34
N ALA A 749 -31.26 39.52 -13.12
CA ALA A 749 -31.77 38.71 -14.23
C ALA A 749 -30.71 38.37 -15.30
N ALA A 750 -29.79 39.30 -15.58
CA ALA A 750 -28.70 39.10 -16.56
C ALA A 750 -27.72 37.98 -16.15
N GLU A 751 -27.62 37.65 -14.87
CA GLU A 751 -26.68 36.66 -14.34
C GLU A 751 -27.27 35.23 -14.37
N ILE A 752 -28.56 35.05 -14.70
CA ILE A 752 -29.16 33.72 -14.96
C ILE A 752 -28.54 33.06 -16.20
N ALA A 753 -28.06 33.85 -17.16
CA ALA A 753 -27.39 33.36 -18.37
C ALA A 753 -25.98 32.81 -18.09
N LYS A 754 -25.45 32.91 -16.86
CA LYS A 754 -24.04 32.65 -16.54
C LYS A 754 -23.88 31.66 -15.38
N GLY A 755 -22.72 31.01 -15.30
CA GLY A 755 -22.37 30.15 -14.18
C GLY A 755 -21.85 30.95 -12.98
N HIS A 756 -22.33 30.66 -11.77
CA HIS A 756 -21.86 31.30 -10.53
C HIS A 756 -21.61 30.29 -9.42
N LEU A 757 -20.72 30.65 -8.48
CA LEU A 757 -20.37 29.86 -7.30
C LEU A 757 -20.63 30.70 -6.04
N LEU A 758 -21.30 30.11 -5.06
CA LEU A 758 -21.62 30.69 -3.76
C LEU A 758 -21.23 29.72 -2.65
N ILE A 759 -20.62 30.24 -1.58
CA ILE A 759 -20.22 29.46 -0.40
C ILE A 759 -20.67 30.18 0.86
N CYS A 760 -21.37 29.47 1.75
CA CYS A 760 -21.76 29.93 3.06
C CYS A 760 -20.96 29.19 4.15
N MET A 761 -20.31 29.94 5.03
CA MET A 761 -19.45 29.44 6.11
C MET A 761 -19.97 29.91 7.47
N THR A 762 -20.23 28.99 8.39
CA THR A 762 -20.49 29.32 9.81
C THR A 762 -19.18 29.48 10.55
N ILE A 763 -19.00 30.60 11.26
CA ILE A 763 -17.76 30.97 11.94
C ILE A 763 -18.05 31.39 13.38
N ALA A 764 -17.03 31.31 14.23
CA ALA A 764 -17.06 31.99 15.51
C ALA A 764 -16.72 33.48 15.32
N GLU A 765 -17.41 34.36 16.02
CA GLU A 765 -17.22 35.81 15.93
C GLU A 765 -15.75 36.23 16.22
N THR A 766 -15.12 35.56 17.19
CA THR A 766 -13.68 35.67 17.51
C THR A 766 -12.71 35.50 16.33
N GLN A 767 -13.17 34.97 15.19
CA GLN A 767 -12.37 34.76 13.98
C GLN A 767 -12.56 35.86 12.93
N ILE A 768 -13.52 36.77 13.10
CA ILE A 768 -13.84 37.84 12.15
C ILE A 768 -12.66 38.77 11.92
N ASN A 769 -11.91 39.16 12.96
CA ASN A 769 -10.71 39.98 12.78
C ASN A 769 -9.63 39.29 11.92
N ALA A 770 -9.57 37.95 11.90
CA ALA A 770 -8.66 37.20 11.01
C ALA A 770 -9.15 37.17 9.54
N ILE A 771 -10.46 37.14 9.32
CA ILE A 771 -11.08 37.31 8.00
C ILE A 771 -10.87 38.75 7.52
N ALA A 772 -11.13 39.72 8.37
CA ALA A 772 -10.96 41.14 8.08
C ALA A 772 -9.52 41.51 7.74
N ALA A 773 -8.52 40.94 8.43
CA ALA A 773 -7.10 41.11 8.06
C ALA A 773 -6.78 40.63 6.64
N SER A 774 -7.47 39.57 6.18
CA SER A 774 -7.36 39.04 4.82
C SER A 774 -8.09 39.92 3.80
N LEU A 775 -9.33 40.32 4.11
CA LEU A 775 -10.12 41.24 3.27
C LEU A 775 -9.46 42.62 3.14
N PHE A 776 -8.95 43.21 4.23
CA PHE A 776 -8.17 44.45 4.20
C PHE A 776 -6.98 44.37 3.23
N ARG A 777 -6.38 43.19 3.04
CA ARG A 777 -5.33 42.97 2.03
C ARG A 777 -5.88 42.81 0.61
N ALA A 778 -7.11 42.32 0.45
CA ALA A 778 -7.81 42.19 -0.82
C ALA A 778 -8.55 43.48 -1.25
N GLU A 779 -8.51 44.53 -0.43
CA GLU A 779 -8.99 45.89 -0.74
C GLU A 779 -10.43 45.93 -1.33
N PRO A 780 -11.43 45.18 -0.80
CA PRO A 780 -12.78 45.14 -1.39
C PRO A 780 -13.52 46.46 -1.17
N PHE A 781 -14.49 46.76 -2.05
CA PHE A 781 -15.39 47.89 -1.86
C PHE A 781 -16.52 47.52 -0.89
N ILE A 782 -16.52 48.14 0.29
CA ILE A 782 -17.60 48.01 1.28
C ILE A 782 -18.73 48.96 0.85
N TYR A 783 -19.94 48.43 0.64
CA TYR A 783 -21.13 49.23 0.29
C TYR A 783 -22.19 49.25 1.38
N TYR A 784 -22.08 48.37 2.39
CA TYR A 784 -22.93 48.37 3.56
C TYR A 784 -22.16 47.91 4.79
N ASN A 785 -22.38 48.56 5.93
CA ASN A 785 -21.93 48.12 7.24
C ASN A 785 -22.86 48.68 8.32
N ASP A 786 -23.50 47.82 9.11
CA ASP A 786 -24.20 48.22 10.34
C ASP A 786 -23.68 47.50 11.60
N ILE A 787 -22.52 46.84 11.51
CA ILE A 787 -21.83 46.27 12.67
C ILE A 787 -21.32 47.42 13.58
N PRO A 788 -21.75 47.50 14.85
CA PRO A 788 -21.40 48.59 15.74
C PRO A 788 -19.95 48.46 16.27
N GLU A 789 -19.39 49.57 16.75
CA GLU A 789 -18.03 49.59 17.32
C GLU A 789 -17.92 48.79 18.62
N SER A 790 -19.02 48.54 19.34
CA SER A 790 -19.06 47.73 20.57
C SER A 790 -18.60 46.29 20.33
N GLU A 791 -19.20 45.61 19.35
CA GLU A 791 -18.86 44.20 19.04
C GLU A 791 -17.46 44.09 18.39
N THR A 792 -16.99 45.16 17.75
CA THR A 792 -15.67 45.18 17.09
C THR A 792 -14.56 45.76 17.98
N ALA A 793 -14.84 45.97 19.27
CA ALA A 793 -13.87 46.36 20.27
C ALA A 793 -12.76 45.29 20.40
N GLY A 794 -11.54 45.63 19.96
CA GLY A 794 -10.42 44.69 19.87
C GLY A 794 -10.23 44.01 18.51
N MET A 795 -10.99 44.40 17.47
CA MET A 795 -10.82 43.95 16.09
C MET A 795 -10.15 45.03 15.20
N PRO A 796 -8.85 45.35 15.38
CA PRO A 796 -8.21 46.48 14.71
C PRO A 796 -8.07 46.34 13.19
N ASP A 797 -8.13 45.12 12.65
CA ASP A 797 -8.12 44.91 11.20
C ASP A 797 -9.55 44.97 10.60
N PHE A 798 -10.59 44.68 11.40
CA PHE A 798 -11.98 44.98 11.03
C PHE A 798 -12.23 46.50 10.95
N LYS A 799 -11.80 47.27 11.96
CA LYS A 799 -11.94 48.73 11.93
C LYS A 799 -11.32 49.35 10.67
N LYS A 800 -10.09 48.94 10.31
CA LYS A 800 -9.43 49.39 9.06
C LYS A 800 -10.20 49.02 7.79
N LEU A 801 -10.83 47.84 7.76
CA LEU A 801 -11.63 47.37 6.63
C LEU A 801 -12.93 48.19 6.50
N ALA A 802 -13.66 48.39 7.60
CA ALA A 802 -14.89 49.16 7.64
C ALA A 802 -14.67 50.65 7.30
N GLU A 803 -13.54 51.22 7.72
CA GLU A 803 -13.09 52.58 7.35
C GLU A 803 -12.56 52.69 5.89
N GLY A 804 -12.55 51.60 5.11
CA GLY A 804 -12.06 51.59 3.73
C GLY A 804 -10.55 51.86 3.58
N LYS A 805 -9.75 51.69 4.64
CA LYS A 805 -8.30 51.92 4.60
C LYS A 805 -7.62 50.89 3.70
N ILE A 806 -6.49 51.27 3.10
CA ILE A 806 -5.70 50.43 2.19
C ILE A 806 -4.30 50.11 2.75
N PRO A 807 -3.71 48.93 2.47
CA PRO A 807 -2.41 48.55 3.01
C PRO A 807 -1.25 49.37 2.42
N THR A 808 -0.77 50.35 3.18
CA THR A 808 0.32 51.24 2.75
C THR A 808 1.70 50.58 2.79
N MET A 809 1.97 49.74 3.81
CA MET A 809 3.28 49.12 4.09
C MET A 809 3.33 47.59 3.84
N PRO A 810 4.52 47.01 3.62
CA PRO A 810 4.71 45.55 3.56
C PRO A 810 4.31 44.84 4.87
N PRO A 811 4.00 43.53 4.85
CA PRO A 811 4.09 42.61 3.71
C PRO A 811 2.88 42.67 2.75
N PHE A 812 3.14 42.87 1.45
CA PHE A 812 2.25 42.72 0.26
C PHE A 812 1.14 41.65 0.31
N THR A 813 1.34 40.58 1.07
CA THR A 813 0.54 39.36 1.07
C THR A 813 0.32 38.87 2.50
N ILE A 814 -0.86 38.32 2.78
CA ILE A 814 -1.20 37.71 4.07
C ILE A 814 -1.78 36.31 3.86
N SER A 815 -1.61 35.46 4.86
CA SER A 815 -2.33 34.19 4.96
C SER A 815 -2.82 34.03 6.39
N ARG A 816 -4.07 33.61 6.54
CA ARG A 816 -4.74 33.41 7.84
C ARG A 816 -5.44 32.05 7.84
N SER A 817 -5.47 31.42 8.99
CA SER A 817 -6.21 30.17 9.19
C SER A 817 -7.42 30.45 10.08
N ILE A 818 -8.58 29.94 9.70
CA ILE A 818 -9.79 29.90 10.53
C ILE A 818 -10.27 28.44 10.63
N LYS A 819 -11.23 28.19 11.51
CA LYS A 819 -11.96 26.93 11.64
C LYS A 819 -13.45 27.22 11.65
N LEU A 820 -14.22 26.44 10.93
CA LEU A 820 -15.67 26.59 10.96
C LEU A 820 -16.27 25.97 12.22
N THR A 821 -17.43 26.50 12.63
CA THR A 821 -18.21 26.03 13.79
C THR A 821 -19.15 24.90 13.36
N GLY A 822 -19.23 23.82 14.14
CA GLY A 822 -20.07 22.65 13.82
C GLY A 822 -19.44 21.29 14.11
N ALA A 823 -20.13 20.21 13.69
CA ALA A 823 -19.70 18.84 13.90
C ALA A 823 -18.56 18.46 12.94
N GLY A 824 -17.33 18.46 13.46
CA GLY A 824 -16.11 18.28 12.66
C GLY A 824 -15.57 19.62 12.19
N ALA A 825 -14.67 20.22 12.97
CA ALA A 825 -14.13 21.55 12.71
C ALA A 825 -13.26 21.57 11.43
N VAL A 826 -13.81 22.03 10.32
CA VAL A 826 -13.12 22.15 9.02
C VAL A 826 -12.07 23.26 9.09
N PRO A 827 -10.78 22.97 8.81
CA PRO A 827 -9.76 24.01 8.69
C PRO A 827 -9.86 24.75 7.35
N VAL A 828 -9.90 26.09 7.41
CA VAL A 828 -9.94 26.96 6.23
C VAL A 828 -8.70 27.86 6.21
N GLN A 829 -8.02 27.92 5.07
CA GLN A 829 -6.86 28.77 4.82
C GLN A 829 -7.22 29.89 3.86
N ILE A 830 -7.10 31.13 4.32
CA ILE A 830 -7.33 32.32 3.52
C ILE A 830 -5.97 32.83 3.02
N TYR A 831 -5.90 33.17 1.74
CA TYR A 831 -4.73 33.78 1.10
C TYR A 831 -5.14 35.09 0.43
N SER A 832 -4.46 36.19 0.74
CA SER A 832 -4.80 37.50 0.16
C SER A 832 -3.57 38.30 -0.22
N LYS A 833 -3.70 39.14 -1.23
CA LYS A 833 -2.65 40.05 -1.71
C LYS A 833 -3.23 41.40 -2.09
N SER A 834 -2.46 42.46 -1.88
CA SER A 834 -2.83 43.79 -2.38
C SER A 834 -2.23 44.07 -3.76
N ALA A 835 -2.74 45.09 -4.47
CA ALA A 835 -2.24 45.50 -5.78
C ALA A 835 -0.72 45.81 -5.77
N LYS A 836 -0.21 46.38 -4.66
CA LYS A 836 1.21 46.70 -4.45
C LYS A 836 2.13 45.46 -4.44
N SER A 837 1.59 44.26 -4.21
CA SER A 837 2.40 43.03 -4.20
C SER A 837 3.02 42.70 -5.56
N ARG A 838 2.37 43.10 -6.67
CA ARG A 838 2.69 42.67 -8.04
C ARG A 838 2.81 41.14 -8.20
N TYR A 839 2.20 40.37 -7.29
CA TYR A 839 2.27 38.92 -7.28
C TYR A 839 1.06 38.33 -8.00
N GLU A 840 1.31 37.28 -8.78
CA GLU A 840 0.32 36.44 -9.42
C GLU A 840 -0.22 35.47 -8.34
N ILE A 841 -1.51 35.53 -7.98
CA ILE A 841 -2.04 34.84 -6.79
C ILE A 841 -1.88 33.32 -6.85
N TYR A 842 -2.09 32.68 -8.00
CA TYR A 842 -2.14 31.23 -8.12
C TYR A 842 -0.76 30.59 -7.90
N LYS A 843 0.28 31.04 -8.61
CA LYS A 843 1.64 30.50 -8.53
C LYS A 843 2.49 31.14 -7.44
N LYS A 844 2.43 32.47 -7.25
CA LYS A 844 3.32 33.17 -6.29
C LYS A 844 2.77 33.19 -4.87
N VAL A 845 1.46 33.03 -4.66
CA VAL A 845 0.87 32.94 -3.32
C VAL A 845 0.42 31.50 -3.02
N ILE A 846 -0.55 30.96 -3.76
CA ILE A 846 -1.25 29.72 -3.39
C ILE A 846 -0.40 28.47 -3.60
N LEU A 847 0.21 28.26 -4.78
CA LEU A 847 1.09 27.12 -5.06
C LEU A 847 2.30 27.08 -4.09
N ARG A 848 2.76 28.25 -3.64
CA ARG A 848 3.81 28.40 -2.62
C ARG A 848 3.31 28.18 -1.19
N GLY A 849 2.06 28.53 -0.89
CA GLY A 849 1.40 28.32 0.40
C GLY A 849 0.99 26.86 0.63
N LEU A 850 0.17 26.32 -0.27
CA LEU A 850 -0.33 24.93 -0.23
C LEU A 850 0.77 23.90 -0.46
N LYS A 851 1.77 24.23 -1.28
CA LYS A 851 2.92 23.36 -1.60
C LYS A 851 2.54 21.99 -2.19
N LYS A 852 1.38 21.93 -2.87
CA LYS A 852 0.85 20.81 -3.66
C LYS A 852 0.83 21.19 -5.15
N THR A 853 0.55 20.24 -6.04
CA THR A 853 0.08 20.58 -7.40
C THR A 853 -1.34 21.14 -7.29
N ILE A 854 -1.72 22.06 -8.19
CA ILE A 854 -3.10 22.59 -8.26
C ILE A 854 -3.67 22.44 -9.67
N LYS A 855 -4.95 22.09 -9.77
CA LYS A 855 -5.76 22.16 -11.00
C LYS A 855 -6.65 23.39 -10.91
N VAL A 856 -6.77 24.17 -11.99
CA VAL A 856 -7.42 25.49 -11.99
C VAL A 856 -8.60 25.54 -12.96
N TRP A 857 -9.81 25.81 -12.46
CA TRP A 857 -10.98 26.21 -13.24
C TRP A 857 -11.13 27.72 -13.14
N SER A 858 -11.07 28.40 -14.28
CA SER A 858 -11.10 29.87 -14.33
C SER A 858 -11.11 30.38 -15.77
N ARG A 859 -11.80 31.50 -16.00
CA ARG A 859 -11.54 32.43 -17.11
C ARG A 859 -10.05 32.82 -17.12
N ARG A 860 -9.44 32.88 -18.30
CA ARG A 860 -7.98 33.03 -18.43
C ARG A 860 -7.60 33.77 -19.70
N ASP A 861 -6.46 34.45 -19.65
CA ASP A 861 -5.87 35.09 -20.83
C ASP A 861 -4.93 34.12 -21.58
N SER A 862 -4.51 34.51 -22.79
CA SER A 862 -3.52 33.75 -23.58
C SER A 862 -2.08 33.86 -23.04
N LYS A 863 -1.84 34.65 -21.99
CA LYS A 863 -0.51 35.01 -21.49
C LYS A 863 -0.08 34.11 -20.33
N LEU A 864 -1.00 33.68 -19.48
CA LEU A 864 -0.73 32.73 -18.40
C LEU A 864 -1.01 31.28 -18.84
N LYS A 865 0.05 30.50 -19.04
CA LYS A 865 -0.02 29.06 -19.33
C LYS A 865 0.06 28.22 -18.04
N GLY A 866 -0.20 26.92 -18.15
CA GLY A 866 0.15 25.96 -17.09
C GLY A 866 1.66 25.90 -16.84
N ASP A 867 2.10 25.45 -15.66
CA ASP A 867 3.52 25.40 -15.30
C ASP A 867 3.89 24.09 -14.59
N CYS A 868 4.63 23.24 -15.30
CA CYS A 868 5.14 21.96 -14.81
C CYS A 868 6.65 22.00 -14.47
N ARG A 869 7.30 23.17 -14.50
CA ARG A 869 8.77 23.28 -14.37
C ARG A 869 9.31 23.12 -12.95
N ILE A 870 8.43 23.09 -11.94
CA ILE A 870 8.82 22.84 -10.54
C ILE A 870 8.61 21.35 -10.25
N PRO A 871 9.68 20.56 -10.06
CA PRO A 871 9.52 19.15 -9.72
C PRO A 871 8.68 18.97 -8.46
N GLN A 872 7.73 18.03 -8.51
CA GLN A 872 6.78 17.72 -7.43
C GLN A 872 5.65 18.74 -7.18
N ARG A 873 5.57 19.88 -7.89
CA ARG A 873 4.47 20.88 -7.72
C ARG A 873 4.15 21.60 -9.04
N SER A 874 3.08 21.22 -9.72
CA SER A 874 2.66 21.87 -10.97
C SER A 874 1.45 22.79 -10.79
N LEU A 875 1.28 23.76 -11.69
CA LEU A 875 0.02 24.45 -11.93
C LEU A 875 -0.57 23.89 -13.22
N ARG A 876 -1.74 23.28 -13.14
CA ARG A 876 -2.45 22.64 -14.25
C ARG A 876 -3.76 23.38 -14.51
N LEU A 877 -4.13 23.53 -15.78
CA LEU A 877 -5.37 24.19 -16.18
C LEU A 877 -6.41 23.13 -16.50
N ILE A 878 -7.64 23.30 -16.00
CA ILE A 878 -8.78 22.45 -16.35
C ILE A 878 -9.28 22.89 -17.73
N LYS A 879 -9.49 21.92 -18.63
CA LYS A 879 -9.90 22.17 -20.01
C LYS A 879 -11.40 22.50 -20.05
N SER A 880 -11.79 23.44 -20.90
CA SER A 880 -13.19 23.79 -21.19
C SER A 880 -13.67 22.97 -22.39
N PRO A 881 -14.95 22.54 -22.48
CA PRO A 881 -16.02 22.61 -21.46
C PRO A 881 -15.95 21.46 -20.44
N VAL A 882 -16.74 21.54 -19.36
CA VAL A 882 -16.95 20.49 -18.34
C VAL A 882 -18.44 20.28 -18.01
N GLN A 883 -18.75 19.27 -17.19
CA GLN A 883 -20.10 18.84 -16.83
C GLN A 883 -20.30 18.82 -15.30
N ILE A 884 -20.95 19.84 -14.76
CA ILE A 884 -21.23 19.93 -13.31
C ILE A 884 -22.57 19.26 -13.04
N ALA A 885 -22.54 18.03 -12.51
CA ALA A 885 -23.73 17.27 -12.11
C ALA A 885 -24.82 17.14 -13.21
N GLY A 886 -24.40 17.02 -14.47
CA GLY A 886 -25.28 16.95 -15.65
C GLY A 886 -25.49 18.28 -16.38
N HIS A 887 -24.96 19.40 -15.85
CA HIS A 887 -25.06 20.71 -16.48
C HIS A 887 -23.77 21.03 -17.26
N ALA A 888 -23.91 21.28 -18.55
CA ALA A 888 -22.81 21.72 -19.40
C ALA A 888 -22.37 23.13 -19.01
N THR A 889 -21.08 23.33 -18.74
CA THR A 889 -20.50 24.64 -18.46
C THR A 889 -19.17 24.81 -19.19
N ASN A 890 -18.81 26.04 -19.51
CA ASN A 890 -17.58 26.38 -20.21
C ASN A 890 -16.97 27.65 -19.57
N ILE A 891 -15.66 27.85 -19.69
CA ILE A 891 -14.99 29.00 -19.06
C ILE A 891 -15.47 30.35 -19.65
N GLU A 892 -16.09 30.34 -20.82
CA GLU A 892 -16.60 31.52 -21.49
C GLU A 892 -17.90 32.03 -20.83
N THR A 893 -18.81 31.13 -20.43
CA THR A 893 -20.10 31.45 -19.79
C THR A 893 -20.11 31.26 -18.27
N ASP A 894 -19.14 30.56 -17.70
CA ASP A 894 -18.95 30.41 -16.25
C ASP A 894 -18.13 31.57 -15.68
N GLU A 895 -18.68 32.29 -14.71
CA GLU A 895 -17.96 33.33 -13.98
C GLU A 895 -17.17 32.75 -12.79
N SER A 896 -17.39 31.51 -12.38
CA SER A 896 -16.72 30.90 -11.23
C SER A 896 -15.21 30.72 -11.45
N ASN A 897 -14.44 30.87 -10.36
CA ASN A 897 -13.02 30.56 -10.35
C ASN A 897 -12.74 29.70 -9.11
N TRP A 898 -12.12 28.53 -9.29
CA TRP A 898 -11.79 27.63 -8.19
C TRP A 898 -10.60 26.73 -8.53
N ILE A 899 -10.00 26.12 -7.51
CA ILE A 899 -8.89 25.18 -7.67
C ILE A 899 -9.06 23.93 -6.80
N VAL A 900 -8.40 22.84 -7.18
CA VAL A 900 -8.26 21.63 -6.34
C VAL A 900 -6.81 21.14 -6.29
N SER A 901 -6.41 20.54 -5.16
CA SER A 901 -5.02 20.14 -4.89
C SER A 901 -4.68 18.70 -5.26
N GLU A 902 -3.41 18.42 -5.58
CA GLU A 902 -2.95 17.07 -5.94
C GLU A 902 -1.51 16.81 -5.42
N PRO A 903 -1.26 15.75 -4.63
CA PRO A 903 -2.24 14.98 -3.85
C PRO A 903 -2.77 15.77 -2.64
N GLY A 904 -4.02 15.49 -2.23
CA GLY A 904 -4.61 15.93 -0.97
C GLY A 904 -5.98 16.60 -1.12
N ASN A 905 -6.64 16.83 0.01
CA ASN A 905 -8.08 17.08 0.09
C ASN A 905 -8.49 18.56 0.08
N ILE A 906 -7.76 19.42 -0.66
CA ILE A 906 -8.00 20.86 -0.65
C ILE A 906 -8.75 21.33 -1.89
N PHE A 907 -9.88 21.98 -1.68
CA PHE A 907 -10.60 22.84 -2.63
C PHE A 907 -10.36 24.31 -2.27
N CYS A 908 -10.33 25.22 -3.24
CA CYS A 908 -10.39 26.65 -2.94
C CYS A 908 -11.26 27.46 -3.90
N PHE A 909 -12.03 28.38 -3.34
CA PHE A 909 -12.64 29.50 -4.03
C PHE A 909 -11.58 30.55 -4.39
N MET A 910 -11.72 31.17 -5.57
CA MET A 910 -10.86 32.24 -6.07
C MET A 910 -11.72 33.45 -6.46
N ASP A 911 -11.36 34.65 -6.00
CA ASP A 911 -12.05 35.86 -6.45
C ASP A 911 -11.65 36.21 -7.90
N LYS A 912 -10.35 36.26 -8.20
CA LYS A 912 -9.81 36.67 -9.50
C LYS A 912 -9.70 35.55 -10.51
N PRO A 913 -9.85 35.85 -11.81
CA PRO A 913 -9.55 34.91 -12.88
C PRO A 913 -8.04 34.66 -13.05
N TYR A 914 -7.66 33.56 -13.72
CA TYR A 914 -6.27 33.24 -14.09
C TYR A 914 -5.79 34.05 -15.29
N SER A 915 -5.78 35.37 -15.13
CA SER A 915 -5.31 36.39 -16.08
C SER A 915 -3.97 36.98 -15.65
N LYS A 916 -3.18 37.56 -16.56
CA LYS A 916 -2.00 38.35 -16.21
C LYS A 916 -2.38 39.66 -15.50
N SER A 917 -3.59 40.21 -15.73
CA SER A 917 -4.06 41.47 -15.12
C SER A 917 -4.13 41.39 -13.60
N GLN A 918 -4.59 40.26 -13.04
CA GLN A 918 -4.73 40.16 -11.58
C GLN A 918 -3.42 40.31 -10.83
N ALA A 919 -2.25 40.10 -11.46
CA ALA A 919 -0.97 40.34 -10.80
C ALA A 919 -0.85 41.79 -10.28
N THR A 920 -1.51 42.74 -10.95
CA THR A 920 -1.55 44.18 -10.58
C THR A 920 -2.80 44.59 -9.79
N GLU A 921 -3.76 43.69 -9.59
CA GLU A 921 -4.99 43.90 -8.81
C GLU A 921 -4.83 43.31 -7.39
N PRO A 922 -5.63 43.71 -6.40
CA PRO A 922 -5.74 42.96 -5.14
C PRO A 922 -6.52 41.65 -5.37
N ALA A 923 -6.35 40.62 -4.54
CA ALA A 923 -7.03 39.32 -4.70
C ALA A 923 -7.13 38.51 -3.40
N LEU A 924 -8.07 37.55 -3.39
CA LEU A 924 -8.48 36.69 -2.28
C LEU A 924 -8.69 35.24 -2.75
N ALA A 925 -8.26 34.27 -1.93
CA ALA A 925 -8.62 32.87 -2.08
C ALA A 925 -8.95 32.25 -0.71
N VAL A 926 -9.95 31.35 -0.70
CA VAL A 926 -10.45 30.68 0.51
C VAL A 926 -10.37 29.18 0.26
N CYS A 927 -9.48 28.49 0.98
CA CYS A 927 -9.13 27.08 0.77
C CYS A 927 -9.62 26.20 1.93
N PHE A 928 -10.41 25.18 1.63
CA PHE A 928 -11.02 24.25 2.58
C PHE A 928 -10.27 22.90 2.56
N ASP A 929 -9.91 22.33 3.71
CA ASP A 929 -9.35 20.97 3.81
C ASP A 929 -10.47 19.96 4.15
N GLN A 930 -11.35 19.74 3.17
CA GLN A 930 -12.61 18.98 3.32
C GLN A 930 -12.69 17.92 2.20
N ALA A 931 -12.69 16.65 2.59
CA ALA A 931 -12.48 15.52 1.67
C ALA A 931 -13.64 15.27 0.68
N ALA A 932 -14.88 15.47 1.09
CA ALA A 932 -16.07 15.23 0.27
C ALA A 932 -16.26 16.33 -0.77
N ILE A 933 -16.16 17.61 -0.36
CA ILE A 933 -16.14 18.78 -1.25
C ILE A 933 -15.02 18.64 -2.29
N PHE A 934 -13.80 18.37 -1.82
CA PHE A 934 -12.65 18.10 -2.70
C PHE A 934 -12.95 16.97 -3.70
N ALA A 935 -13.57 15.87 -3.27
CA ALA A 935 -13.88 14.76 -4.16
C ALA A 935 -14.82 15.18 -5.31
N ARG A 936 -15.85 15.99 -5.05
CA ARG A 936 -16.79 16.47 -6.10
C ARG A 936 -16.10 17.39 -7.10
N PHE A 937 -15.39 18.41 -6.62
CA PHE A 937 -14.66 19.33 -7.49
C PHE A 937 -13.46 18.67 -8.19
N ASN A 938 -12.82 17.67 -7.59
CA ASN A 938 -11.79 16.89 -8.25
C ASN A 938 -12.35 15.91 -9.30
N THR A 939 -13.59 15.42 -9.17
CA THR A 939 -14.28 14.72 -10.25
C THR A 939 -14.56 15.65 -11.42
N ILE A 940 -15.05 16.87 -11.18
CA ILE A 940 -15.21 17.89 -12.24
C ILE A 940 -13.84 18.23 -12.87
N ALA A 941 -12.79 18.41 -12.06
CA ALA A 941 -11.42 18.61 -12.52
C ALA A 941 -10.75 17.36 -13.14
N ALA A 942 -11.42 16.20 -13.14
CA ALA A 942 -11.01 14.99 -13.84
C ALA A 942 -11.74 14.81 -15.17
N GLN A 943 -12.79 15.60 -15.45
CA GLN A 943 -13.48 15.64 -16.73
C GLN A 943 -12.62 16.34 -17.80
N GLN A 944 -11.59 15.61 -18.24
CA GLN A 944 -10.65 15.87 -19.33
C GLN A 944 -9.41 16.75 -18.99
N GLY A 945 -8.22 16.40 -19.46
CA GLY A 945 -7.86 15.27 -20.33
C GLY A 945 -7.25 14.08 -19.58
N THR A 946 -8.01 12.99 -19.45
CA THR A 946 -7.50 11.70 -18.95
C THR A 946 -7.74 10.61 -20.00
N TYR A 947 -7.19 10.81 -21.21
CA TYR A 947 -7.33 9.86 -22.31
C TYR A 947 -6.35 8.68 -22.17
N ARG A 948 -6.57 7.91 -21.11
CA ARG A 948 -6.44 6.46 -21.10
C ARG A 948 -7.84 5.90 -21.14
N ALA A 949 -8.31 5.62 -22.34
CA ALA A 949 -9.61 5.04 -22.62
C ALA A 949 -9.41 3.72 -23.35
N ILE A 950 -9.92 2.63 -22.79
CA ILE A 950 -10.06 1.35 -23.48
C ILE A 950 -11.56 1.20 -23.80
N LEU A 951 -11.91 1.20 -25.07
CA LEU A 951 -13.28 0.97 -25.55
C LEU A 951 -13.35 -0.42 -26.17
N TYR A 952 -14.25 -1.26 -25.66
CA TYR A 952 -14.63 -2.52 -26.26
C TYR A 952 -16.04 -2.43 -26.85
N LYS A 953 -16.15 -2.51 -28.17
CA LYS A 953 -17.43 -2.67 -28.87
C LYS A 953 -17.71 -4.17 -28.99
N GLY A 954 -18.88 -4.62 -28.55
CA GLY A 954 -19.29 -6.02 -28.70
C GLY A 954 -19.76 -6.38 -30.12
N PRO A 955 -19.71 -7.66 -30.52
CA PRO A 955 -20.38 -8.13 -31.73
C PRO A 955 -21.86 -7.73 -31.74
N ALA A 956 -22.33 -7.15 -32.85
CA ALA A 956 -23.67 -6.60 -33.03
C ALA A 956 -24.12 -5.51 -32.01
N GLN A 957 -23.22 -4.98 -31.17
CA GLN A 957 -23.54 -3.92 -30.20
C GLN A 957 -23.13 -2.55 -30.71
N ASN A 958 -24.09 -1.62 -30.83
CA ASN A 958 -23.82 -0.25 -31.31
C ASN A 958 -23.19 0.64 -30.23
N ASN A 959 -23.54 0.44 -28.97
CA ASN A 959 -22.83 1.02 -27.83
C ASN A 959 -21.57 0.18 -27.54
N GLY A 960 -20.57 0.79 -26.91
CA GLY A 960 -19.34 0.11 -26.49
C GLY A 960 -19.11 0.26 -24.99
N LYS A 961 -18.50 -0.74 -24.35
CA LYS A 961 -18.09 -0.67 -22.95
C LYS A 961 -16.74 0.00 -22.80
N LEU A 962 -16.66 0.97 -21.90
CA LEU A 962 -15.52 1.85 -21.67
C LEU A 962 -14.86 1.55 -20.33
N LEU A 963 -13.53 1.44 -20.33
CA LEU A 963 -12.69 1.62 -19.15
C LEU A 963 -11.95 2.95 -19.31
N ALA A 964 -12.43 3.97 -18.62
CA ALA A 964 -11.77 5.27 -18.51
C ALA A 964 -10.88 5.32 -17.26
N SER A 965 -9.83 6.12 -17.30
CA SER A 965 -8.83 6.17 -16.22
C SER A 965 -9.25 6.89 -14.94
N ASP A 966 -10.38 7.60 -14.96
CA ASP A 966 -11.12 8.13 -13.81
C ASP A 966 -12.05 7.08 -13.18
N SER A 967 -12.58 6.13 -13.98
CA SER A 967 -13.46 5.03 -13.56
C SER A 967 -12.90 3.63 -13.88
N PRO A 968 -11.65 3.28 -13.52
CA PRO A 968 -11.03 2.00 -13.93
C PRO A 968 -11.56 0.77 -13.17
N ASN A 969 -12.58 0.97 -12.32
CA ASN A 969 -13.13 -0.04 -11.42
C ASN A 969 -14.38 -0.77 -11.96
N ALA A 970 -14.97 -0.30 -13.06
CA ALA A 970 -16.11 -0.93 -13.72
C ALA A 970 -16.03 -0.73 -15.22
N TRP A 971 -16.63 -1.64 -15.99
CA TRP A 971 -17.01 -1.36 -17.37
C TRP A 971 -18.20 -0.40 -17.33
N VAL A 972 -18.10 0.73 -18.00
CA VAL A 972 -19.15 1.76 -18.09
C VAL A 972 -19.67 1.80 -19.51
N ASP A 973 -20.96 2.07 -19.71
CA ASP A 973 -21.51 2.28 -21.04
C ASP A 973 -20.97 3.53 -21.73
N GLY A 974 -20.71 3.42 -23.03
CA GLY A 974 -20.46 4.57 -23.88
C GLY A 974 -21.71 5.44 -23.95
N ALA A 975 -21.55 6.74 -23.69
CA ALA A 975 -22.67 7.69 -23.64
C ALA A 975 -23.41 7.88 -24.98
N ALA A 976 -22.86 7.38 -26.10
CA ALA A 976 -23.52 7.25 -27.38
C ALA A 976 -22.96 6.05 -28.17
N ALA A 977 -23.68 5.65 -29.22
CA ALA A 977 -23.26 4.59 -30.13
C ALA A 977 -22.00 4.98 -30.92
N VAL A 978 -21.14 4.00 -31.22
CA VAL A 978 -19.85 4.22 -31.94
C VAL A 978 -20.02 4.66 -33.40
N THR A 979 -21.26 4.62 -33.91
CA THR A 979 -21.65 5.09 -35.23
C THR A 979 -21.96 6.59 -35.28
N GLN A 980 -22.16 7.25 -34.11
CA GLN A 980 -22.48 8.68 -34.05
C GLN A 980 -21.23 9.55 -34.07
N ASN A 981 -21.27 10.67 -34.80
CA ASN A 981 -20.17 11.65 -34.85
C ASN A 981 -19.94 12.40 -33.52
N ASN A 982 -20.90 12.37 -32.60
CA ASN A 982 -20.86 13.07 -31.31
C ASN A 982 -21.24 12.12 -30.16
N GLY A 983 -20.97 12.55 -28.92
CA GLY A 983 -21.45 11.87 -27.71
C GLY A 983 -20.61 10.70 -27.20
N HIS A 984 -19.77 10.06 -28.02
CA HIS A 984 -18.90 8.95 -27.59
C HIS A 984 -17.41 9.29 -27.61
N SER A 985 -16.64 8.64 -26.71
CA SER A 985 -15.27 9.02 -26.35
C SER A 985 -14.25 8.99 -27.50
N PHE A 986 -14.41 8.09 -28.47
CA PHE A 986 -13.49 7.96 -29.60
C PHE A 986 -13.79 8.94 -30.75
N ALA A 987 -15.04 9.38 -30.95
CA ALA A 987 -15.34 10.49 -31.85
C ALA A 987 -14.73 11.80 -31.31
N THR A 988 -14.83 12.04 -30.00
CA THR A 988 -14.14 13.17 -29.33
C THR A 988 -12.61 13.08 -29.46
N ALA A 989 -12.02 11.90 -29.27
CA ALA A 989 -10.57 11.72 -29.42
C ALA A 989 -10.08 11.93 -30.87
N LEU A 990 -10.94 11.68 -31.86
CA LEU A 990 -10.62 11.76 -33.29
C LEU A 990 -11.15 13.03 -33.97
N THR A 991 -11.79 13.96 -33.26
CA THR A 991 -12.43 15.16 -33.84
C THR A 991 -11.49 15.95 -34.77
N HIS A 992 -10.22 16.10 -34.39
CA HIS A 992 -9.20 16.81 -35.19
C HIS A 992 -8.44 15.91 -36.19
N VAL A 993 -8.72 14.60 -36.19
CA VAL A 993 -8.20 13.61 -37.16
C VAL A 993 -9.17 13.50 -38.35
N VAL A 994 -10.47 13.44 -38.07
CA VAL A 994 -11.52 13.38 -39.09
C VAL A 994 -11.92 14.76 -39.63
N GLY A 995 -11.68 15.82 -38.85
CA GLY A 995 -11.90 17.22 -39.23
C GLY A 995 -10.62 18.04 -39.36
N ASN A 996 -10.78 19.34 -39.62
CA ASN A 996 -9.67 20.29 -39.70
C ASN A 996 -9.45 21.03 -38.37
N HIS A 997 -8.17 21.26 -38.06
CA HIS A 997 -7.73 22.05 -36.91
C HIS A 997 -6.35 22.62 -37.23
N ALA A 998 -6.09 23.88 -36.88
CA ALA A 998 -4.86 24.57 -37.25
C ALA A 998 -3.61 23.89 -36.64
N ASN A 999 -3.66 23.58 -35.35
CA ASN A 999 -2.49 23.19 -34.56
C ASN A 999 -2.44 21.69 -34.20
N VAL A 1000 -3.32 20.86 -34.77
CA VAL A 1000 -3.31 19.41 -34.49
C VAL A 1000 -3.00 18.67 -35.77
N LYS A 1001 -1.95 17.86 -35.72
CA LYS A 1001 -1.38 17.10 -36.83
C LYS A 1001 -1.26 15.63 -36.43
N PHE A 1002 -1.30 14.71 -37.39
CA PHE A 1002 -1.32 13.30 -37.10
C PHE A 1002 -0.75 12.43 -38.23
N LEU A 1003 -0.32 11.23 -37.82
CA LEU A 1003 0.04 10.13 -38.70
C LEU A 1003 -0.95 8.99 -38.44
N ALA A 1004 -1.67 8.55 -39.48
CA ALA A 1004 -2.62 7.45 -39.41
C ALA A 1004 -2.13 6.24 -40.24
N TYR A 1005 -2.26 5.05 -39.65
CA TYR A 1005 -1.84 3.80 -40.26
C TYR A 1005 -2.91 2.72 -40.09
N ASN A 1006 -3.16 1.93 -41.14
CA ASN A 1006 -4.14 0.85 -41.14
C ASN A 1006 -3.81 -0.11 -42.30
N ASN A 1007 -3.90 -1.42 -42.07
CA ASN A 1007 -3.70 -2.41 -43.12
C ASN A 1007 -4.89 -2.57 -44.07
N VAL A 1008 -6.06 -2.04 -43.70
CA VAL A 1008 -7.23 -1.84 -44.57
C VAL A 1008 -7.70 -0.40 -44.36
N PRO A 1009 -7.03 0.59 -44.98
CA PRO A 1009 -7.38 2.00 -44.79
C PRO A 1009 -8.72 2.36 -45.48
N PRO A 1010 -9.47 3.34 -44.95
CA PRO A 1010 -10.69 3.81 -45.59
C PRO A 1010 -10.46 4.31 -47.01
N ALA A 1011 -11.45 4.09 -47.90
CA ALA A 1011 -11.46 4.50 -49.31
C ALA A 1011 -10.29 4.02 -50.19
N MET A 1012 -9.46 3.07 -49.73
CA MET A 1012 -8.36 2.48 -50.51
C MET A 1012 -8.47 0.95 -50.58
N PRO A 1013 -9.13 0.40 -51.63
CA PRO A 1013 -9.18 -1.04 -51.85
C PRO A 1013 -7.81 -1.60 -52.26
N ASN A 1014 -7.63 -2.91 -52.08
CA ASN A 1014 -6.48 -3.69 -52.60
C ASN A 1014 -5.08 -3.34 -52.03
N VAL A 1015 -4.98 -2.67 -50.88
CA VAL A 1015 -3.70 -2.43 -50.19
C VAL A 1015 -3.02 -3.75 -49.81
N LYS A 1016 -1.83 -4.01 -50.37
CA LYS A 1016 -1.01 -5.20 -50.09
C LYS A 1016 0.02 -4.90 -48.99
N THR A 1017 -0.27 -5.28 -47.75
CA THR A 1017 0.69 -5.23 -46.63
C THR A 1017 0.71 -6.54 -45.83
N LYS A 1018 1.81 -6.79 -45.12
CA LYS A 1018 1.97 -7.93 -44.19
C LYS A 1018 1.60 -7.55 -42.75
N SER A 1019 1.41 -6.26 -42.47
CA SER A 1019 1.03 -5.75 -41.16
C SER A 1019 -0.45 -5.94 -40.87
N ASN A 1020 -0.79 -6.07 -39.59
CA ASN A 1020 -2.16 -5.94 -39.09
C ASN A 1020 -2.34 -4.70 -38.21
N SER A 1021 -1.26 -3.94 -37.96
CA SER A 1021 -1.28 -2.79 -37.04
C SER A 1021 -2.20 -1.69 -37.59
N LYS A 1022 -3.04 -1.13 -36.71
CA LYS A 1022 -3.88 0.04 -37.03
C LYS A 1022 -3.83 1.05 -35.89
N GLY A 1023 -3.89 2.33 -36.20
CA GLY A 1023 -3.81 3.38 -35.20
C GLY A 1023 -3.54 4.78 -35.75
N VAL A 1024 -3.46 5.73 -34.82
CA VAL A 1024 -3.17 7.14 -35.10
C VAL A 1024 -2.21 7.68 -34.05
N ILE A 1025 -1.16 8.38 -34.48
CA ILE A 1025 -0.31 9.22 -33.65
C ILE A 1025 -0.76 10.67 -33.87
N ILE A 1026 -1.10 11.39 -32.81
CA ILE A 1026 -1.56 12.77 -32.85
C ILE A 1026 -0.56 13.65 -32.08
N VAL A 1027 -0.22 14.81 -32.64
CA VAL A 1027 0.62 15.85 -32.02
C VAL A 1027 -0.07 17.20 -32.04
N ASN A 1028 0.39 18.09 -31.17
CA ASN A 1028 -0.09 19.46 -31.06
C ASN A 1028 1.08 20.43 -31.32
N THR A 1029 1.05 21.11 -32.48
CA THR A 1029 2.16 21.90 -33.04
C THR A 1029 2.20 23.34 -32.49
N VAL A 1030 1.60 23.60 -31.33
CA VAL A 1030 1.73 24.90 -30.66
C VAL A 1030 3.09 24.95 -29.97
N ALA A 1031 3.96 25.84 -30.44
CA ALA A 1031 5.31 26.03 -29.92
C ALA A 1031 5.39 26.00 -28.37
N GLY A 1032 6.19 25.05 -27.86
CA GLY A 1032 6.41 24.84 -26.43
C GLY A 1032 5.34 24.02 -25.70
N GLN A 1033 4.39 23.41 -26.41
CA GLN A 1033 3.61 22.27 -25.89
C GLN A 1033 4.39 20.96 -26.13
N ASN A 1034 3.97 19.88 -25.48
CA ASN A 1034 4.60 18.54 -25.58
C ASN A 1034 3.49 17.48 -25.45
N ASP A 1035 2.37 17.77 -26.12
CA ASP A 1035 1.10 17.09 -25.94
C ASP A 1035 0.86 16.18 -27.15
N GLY A 1036 0.87 14.87 -26.93
CA GLY A 1036 0.59 13.88 -27.95
C GLY A 1036 -0.45 12.85 -27.51
N ALA A 1037 -0.98 12.11 -28.47
CA ALA A 1037 -1.79 10.92 -28.22
C ALA A 1037 -1.40 9.80 -29.17
N TRP A 1038 -1.51 8.56 -28.71
CA TRP A 1038 -1.40 7.38 -29.53
C TRP A 1038 -2.63 6.51 -29.36
N ILE A 1039 -3.30 6.23 -30.47
CA ILE A 1039 -4.48 5.37 -30.57
C ILE A 1039 -4.06 4.09 -31.28
N VAL A 1040 -4.43 2.93 -30.72
CA VAL A 1040 -4.36 1.62 -31.40
C VAL A 1040 -5.74 0.98 -31.43
N HIS A 1041 -6.09 0.30 -32.53
CA HIS A 1041 -7.41 -0.33 -32.68
C HIS A 1041 -7.38 -1.55 -33.60
N THR A 1042 -8.48 -2.31 -33.59
CA THR A 1042 -8.71 -3.46 -34.48
C THR A 1042 -9.48 -3.13 -35.75
N VAL A 1043 -10.25 -2.04 -35.76
CA VAL A 1043 -11.25 -1.67 -36.79
C VAL A 1043 -10.63 -1.44 -38.19
N PRO A 1044 -10.90 -2.30 -39.19
CA PRO A 1044 -10.65 -2.04 -40.62
C PRO A 1044 -11.43 -0.82 -41.11
N GLY A 1045 -10.94 -0.10 -42.12
CA GLY A 1045 -11.66 1.03 -42.75
C GLY A 1045 -11.77 2.29 -41.89
N PHE A 1046 -10.95 2.43 -40.84
CA PHE A 1046 -11.09 3.48 -39.82
C PHE A 1046 -9.72 4.01 -39.36
N PRO A 1047 -9.61 5.27 -38.91
CA PRO A 1047 -10.56 6.38 -39.11
C PRO A 1047 -10.43 7.02 -40.50
N ALA A 1048 -11.52 7.58 -41.01
CA ALA A 1048 -11.54 8.34 -42.25
C ALA A 1048 -10.85 9.71 -42.04
N ALA A 1049 -9.56 9.81 -42.40
CA ALA A 1049 -8.77 11.00 -42.19
C ALA A 1049 -9.32 12.17 -43.01
N LYS A 1050 -9.53 13.33 -42.37
CA LYS A 1050 -10.01 14.59 -42.99
C LYS A 1050 -11.35 14.54 -43.74
N THR A 1051 -12.14 13.48 -43.61
CA THR A 1051 -13.37 13.23 -44.40
C THR A 1051 -14.64 13.13 -43.53
N GLY A 1052 -14.56 13.57 -42.26
CA GLY A 1052 -15.65 13.44 -41.29
C GLY A 1052 -15.67 12.07 -40.60
N TYR A 1053 -16.34 12.01 -39.44
CA TYR A 1053 -16.42 10.76 -38.68
C TYR A 1053 -17.36 9.76 -39.37
N SER A 1054 -16.86 8.55 -39.59
CA SER A 1054 -17.65 7.43 -40.08
C SER A 1054 -17.19 6.12 -39.41
N TRP A 1055 -18.15 5.26 -39.07
CA TRP A 1055 -17.89 3.90 -38.62
C TRP A 1055 -18.23 2.92 -39.74
N PRO A 1056 -17.33 2.01 -40.14
CA PRO A 1056 -17.59 1.05 -41.22
C PRO A 1056 -18.75 0.08 -40.89
N ALA A 1057 -19.77 0.04 -41.76
CA ALA A 1057 -21.00 -0.72 -41.51
C ALA A 1057 -20.77 -2.23 -41.33
N ALA A 1058 -19.87 -2.83 -42.12
CA ALA A 1058 -19.51 -4.26 -42.00
C ALA A 1058 -18.90 -4.62 -40.63
N GLU A 1059 -18.32 -3.64 -39.95
CA GLU A 1059 -17.68 -3.77 -38.64
C GLU A 1059 -18.67 -3.51 -37.49
N ILE A 1060 -19.98 -3.36 -37.77
CA ILE A 1060 -21.03 -3.31 -36.73
C ILE A 1060 -21.29 -4.71 -36.15
N ALA A 1061 -21.24 -5.75 -36.99
CA ALA A 1061 -21.50 -7.13 -36.57
C ALA A 1061 -20.39 -7.76 -35.70
N LYS A 1062 -19.22 -7.11 -35.59
CA LYS A 1062 -17.99 -7.67 -35.01
C LYS A 1062 -17.57 -7.00 -33.70
N GLY A 1063 -16.87 -7.76 -32.86
CA GLY A 1063 -16.22 -7.29 -31.66
C GLY A 1063 -14.92 -6.54 -31.98
N HIS A 1064 -14.69 -5.40 -31.33
CA HIS A 1064 -13.52 -4.56 -31.56
C HIS A 1064 -13.00 -3.92 -30.27
N LEU A 1065 -11.69 -3.71 -30.24
CA LEU A 1065 -10.98 -3.09 -29.13
C LEU A 1065 -10.20 -1.86 -29.64
N LEU A 1066 -10.39 -0.74 -28.95
CA LEU A 1066 -9.72 0.53 -29.21
C LEU A 1066 -9.08 1.03 -27.92
N ILE A 1067 -7.85 1.51 -28.00
CA ILE A 1067 -7.10 2.05 -26.87
C ILE A 1067 -6.55 3.42 -27.26
N CYS A 1068 -6.94 4.46 -26.52
CA CYS A 1068 -6.36 5.79 -26.61
C CYS A 1068 -5.43 6.04 -25.42
N MET A 1069 -4.24 6.57 -25.67
CA MET A 1069 -3.23 6.89 -24.67
C MET A 1069 -2.66 8.30 -24.89
N THR A 1070 -2.86 9.23 -23.95
CA THR A 1070 -2.13 10.50 -23.91
C THR A 1070 -0.65 10.25 -23.60
N ILE A 1071 0.25 10.74 -24.44
CA ILE A 1071 1.71 10.58 -24.30
C ILE A 1071 2.39 11.94 -24.40
N ALA A 1072 3.62 12.04 -23.91
CA ALA A 1072 4.44 13.20 -24.26
C ALA A 1072 4.89 13.04 -25.72
N GLU A 1073 4.89 14.13 -26.47
CA GLU A 1073 5.39 14.18 -27.85
C GLU A 1073 6.82 13.65 -27.96
N THR A 1074 7.68 13.97 -26.97
CA THR A 1074 9.06 13.44 -26.85
C THR A 1074 9.16 11.90 -26.79
N GLN A 1075 8.05 11.18 -26.62
CA GLN A 1075 8.02 9.71 -26.60
C GLN A 1075 7.56 9.10 -27.94
N ILE A 1076 7.15 9.91 -28.91
CA ILE A 1076 6.70 9.45 -30.23
C ILE A 1076 7.82 8.72 -30.97
N ASN A 1077 9.08 9.17 -30.86
CA ASN A 1077 10.19 8.43 -31.46
C ASN A 1077 10.34 7.00 -30.90
N ALA A 1078 9.99 6.77 -29.63
CA ALA A 1078 10.00 5.44 -29.04
C ALA A 1078 8.80 4.57 -29.53
N VAL A 1079 7.64 5.18 -29.78
CA VAL A 1079 6.52 4.50 -30.45
C VAL A 1079 6.90 4.15 -31.90
N ALA A 1080 7.47 5.09 -32.64
CA ALA A 1080 7.89 4.90 -34.02
C ALA A 1080 8.96 3.81 -34.17
N ALA A 1081 9.99 3.80 -33.31
CA ALA A 1081 10.99 2.74 -33.27
C ALA A 1081 10.39 1.33 -33.06
N SER A 1082 9.24 1.24 -32.39
CA SER A 1082 8.48 -0.01 -32.27
C SER A 1082 7.65 -0.30 -33.52
N LEU A 1083 6.96 0.69 -34.09
CA LEU A 1083 6.13 0.56 -35.30
C LEU A 1083 6.94 0.25 -36.56
N ILE A 1084 8.17 0.74 -36.72
CA ILE A 1084 9.04 0.36 -37.86
C ILE A 1084 9.15 -1.18 -37.99
N GLN A 1085 9.26 -1.88 -36.86
CA GLN A 1085 9.31 -3.35 -36.86
C GLN A 1085 8.00 -3.99 -37.30
N THR A 1086 6.88 -3.29 -37.17
CA THR A 1086 5.54 -3.84 -37.49
C THR A 1086 5.15 -3.61 -38.96
N GLU A 1087 6.01 -2.94 -39.74
CA GLU A 1087 5.85 -2.65 -41.18
C GLU A 1087 4.46 -2.08 -41.55
N PRO A 1088 3.89 -1.12 -40.79
CA PRO A 1088 2.52 -0.68 -40.94
C PRO A 1088 2.34 0.15 -42.22
N PHE A 1089 1.15 0.04 -42.84
CA PHE A 1089 0.80 0.91 -43.96
C PHE A 1089 0.31 2.26 -43.44
N VAL A 1090 1.16 3.28 -43.55
CA VAL A 1090 0.83 4.68 -43.26
C VAL A 1090 0.06 5.23 -44.45
N TYR A 1091 -1.18 5.68 -44.23
CA TYR A 1091 -2.07 6.18 -45.29
C TYR A 1091 -2.30 7.70 -45.21
N TYR A 1092 -1.92 8.33 -44.11
CA TYR A 1092 -1.97 9.78 -43.94
C TYR A 1092 -0.88 10.23 -42.96
N ASN A 1093 -0.21 11.33 -43.28
CA ASN A 1093 0.70 12.03 -42.38
C ASN A 1093 0.72 13.52 -42.70
N ASP A 1094 0.33 14.37 -41.75
CA ASP A 1094 0.51 15.84 -41.83
C ASP A 1094 1.39 16.40 -40.70
N ILE A 1095 2.14 15.54 -39.99
CA ILE A 1095 3.10 15.96 -38.95
C ILE A 1095 4.32 16.64 -39.59
N PRO A 1096 4.61 17.93 -39.27
CA PRO A 1096 5.73 18.66 -39.86
C PRO A 1096 7.11 18.10 -39.48
N GLU A 1097 8.10 18.33 -40.34
CA GLU A 1097 9.50 18.02 -40.02
C GLU A 1097 10.05 18.83 -38.83
N THR A 1098 9.48 20.02 -38.55
CA THR A 1098 9.88 20.87 -37.41
C THR A 1098 9.65 20.20 -36.06
N GLU A 1099 8.49 19.58 -35.87
CA GLU A 1099 8.15 18.85 -34.63
C GLU A 1099 8.99 17.56 -34.51
N THR A 1100 9.39 17.00 -35.65
CA THR A 1100 10.08 15.70 -35.72
C THR A 1100 11.59 15.80 -35.92
N ALA A 1101 12.15 17.02 -35.81
CA ALA A 1101 13.57 17.32 -36.00
C ALA A 1101 14.53 16.56 -35.06
N GLY A 1102 14.02 16.01 -33.94
CA GLY A 1102 14.75 15.12 -33.03
C GLY A 1102 14.32 13.65 -33.08
N MET A 1103 13.52 13.24 -34.07
CA MET A 1103 12.84 11.93 -34.11
C MET A 1103 13.22 11.08 -35.34
N PRO A 1104 14.46 10.55 -35.40
CA PRO A 1104 14.96 9.83 -36.57
C PRO A 1104 14.22 8.53 -36.88
N ASP A 1105 13.56 7.91 -35.89
CA ASP A 1105 12.72 6.72 -36.12
C ASP A 1105 11.30 7.12 -36.53
N PHE A 1106 10.79 8.29 -36.14
CA PHE A 1106 9.55 8.81 -36.73
C PHE A 1106 9.72 9.10 -38.23
N LYS A 1107 10.84 9.74 -38.63
CA LYS A 1107 11.13 9.98 -40.05
C LYS A 1107 11.16 8.68 -40.85
N LYS A 1108 11.85 7.64 -40.36
CA LYS A 1108 11.85 6.30 -40.99
C LYS A 1108 10.44 5.69 -41.10
N LEU A 1109 9.60 5.85 -40.08
CA LEU A 1109 8.21 5.35 -40.11
C LEU A 1109 7.37 6.08 -41.16
N ALA A 1110 7.45 7.41 -41.21
CA ALA A 1110 6.74 8.23 -42.20
C ALA A 1110 7.20 7.95 -43.64
N GLU A 1111 8.49 7.65 -43.83
CA GLU A 1111 9.09 7.21 -45.11
C GLU A 1111 8.81 5.73 -45.45
N GLY A 1112 8.07 4.99 -44.60
CA GLY A 1112 7.77 3.57 -44.83
C GLY A 1112 8.98 2.62 -44.76
N LYS A 1113 10.10 3.04 -44.16
CA LYS A 1113 11.35 2.24 -44.09
C LYS A 1113 11.19 1.05 -43.15
N VAL A 1114 11.70 -0.10 -43.58
CA VAL A 1114 11.63 -1.38 -42.84
C VAL A 1114 13.00 -1.81 -42.28
N PRO A 1115 13.07 -2.62 -41.20
CA PRO A 1115 14.34 -3.11 -40.66
C PRO A 1115 15.12 -3.96 -41.67
N VAL A 1116 16.28 -3.46 -42.10
CA VAL A 1116 17.19 -4.21 -42.98
C VAL A 1116 18.11 -5.15 -42.21
N SER A 1117 18.66 -4.69 -41.08
CA SER A 1117 19.62 -5.39 -40.22
C SER A 1117 19.05 -5.76 -38.83
N PRO A 1118 19.66 -6.74 -38.13
CA PRO A 1118 19.31 -7.05 -36.74
C PRO A 1118 19.59 -5.87 -35.77
N PRO A 1119 18.87 -5.78 -34.62
CA PRO A 1119 17.88 -6.72 -34.13
C PRO A 1119 16.49 -6.56 -34.76
N PHE A 1120 15.91 -7.68 -35.21
CA PHE A 1120 14.56 -7.76 -35.79
C PHE A 1120 13.43 -7.83 -34.75
N THR A 1121 13.74 -7.50 -33.49
CA THR A 1121 12.77 -7.40 -32.39
C THR A 1121 13.12 -6.22 -31.52
N THR A 1122 12.14 -5.42 -31.14
CA THR A 1122 12.32 -4.25 -30.29
C THR A 1122 11.47 -4.34 -29.03
N ARG A 1123 12.02 -3.86 -27.91
CA ARG A 1123 11.29 -3.57 -26.67
C ARG A 1123 11.50 -2.10 -26.32
N ARG A 1124 10.43 -1.30 -26.40
CA ARG A 1124 10.42 0.08 -25.87
C ARG A 1124 9.51 0.16 -24.65
N SER A 1125 9.70 1.21 -23.86
CA SER A 1125 8.81 1.56 -22.76
C SER A 1125 8.51 3.04 -22.83
N ILE A 1126 7.25 3.40 -22.68
CA ILE A 1126 6.76 4.77 -22.62
C ILE A 1126 5.91 4.95 -21.37
N LYS A 1127 5.69 6.21 -20.97
CA LYS A 1127 4.80 6.61 -19.88
C LYS A 1127 3.75 7.55 -20.43
N THR A 1128 2.50 7.31 -20.10
CA THR A 1128 1.44 8.26 -20.48
C THR A 1128 1.54 9.56 -19.71
N ALA A 1129 1.24 10.66 -20.38
CA ALA A 1129 1.09 11.99 -19.80
C ALA A 1129 -0.23 12.09 -19.01
N ALA A 1130 -0.33 11.33 -17.91
CA ALA A 1130 -1.49 11.32 -17.02
C ALA A 1130 -1.24 12.19 -15.78
N ALA A 1131 -2.25 12.98 -15.39
CA ALA A 1131 -2.13 13.95 -14.31
C ALA A 1131 -1.84 13.32 -12.93
N ALA A 1132 -2.66 12.34 -12.51
CA ALA A 1132 -2.61 11.77 -11.16
C ALA A 1132 -1.45 10.79 -10.95
N ALA A 1133 -1.18 9.93 -11.94
CA ALA A 1133 -0.02 9.03 -11.95
C ALA A 1133 0.32 8.62 -13.39
N ALA A 1134 1.56 8.84 -13.81
CA ALA A 1134 2.07 8.29 -15.06
C ALA A 1134 2.13 6.75 -14.94
N VAL A 1135 1.50 6.06 -15.87
CA VAL A 1135 1.45 4.59 -15.91
C VAL A 1135 2.37 4.09 -17.03
N ASP A 1136 3.13 3.04 -16.74
CA ASP A 1136 4.07 2.42 -17.65
C ASP A 1136 3.37 1.61 -18.76
N VAL A 1137 3.90 1.71 -19.97
CA VAL A 1137 3.46 0.96 -21.15
C VAL A 1137 4.70 0.39 -21.84
N HIS A 1138 4.73 -0.93 -21.99
CA HIS A 1138 5.79 -1.64 -22.69
C HIS A 1138 5.32 -2.03 -24.09
N ILE A 1139 6.07 -1.64 -25.11
CA ILE A 1139 5.80 -1.99 -26.51
C ILE A 1139 6.79 -3.06 -26.93
N TYR A 1140 6.27 -4.22 -27.32
CA TYR A 1140 7.04 -5.32 -27.88
C TYR A 1140 6.71 -5.44 -29.36
N SER A 1141 7.71 -5.46 -30.24
CA SER A 1141 7.47 -5.63 -31.67
C SER A 1141 8.53 -6.51 -32.34
N LYS A 1142 8.14 -7.11 -33.47
CA LYS A 1142 8.97 -7.98 -34.30
C LYS A 1142 8.69 -7.71 -35.79
N SER A 1143 9.70 -7.84 -36.63
CA SER A 1143 9.53 -7.85 -38.09
C SER A 1143 9.35 -9.27 -38.64
N ALA A 1144 8.93 -9.37 -39.91
CA ALA A 1144 8.81 -10.64 -40.64
C ALA A 1144 10.14 -11.41 -40.76
N LYS A 1145 11.28 -10.72 -40.61
CA LYS A 1145 12.63 -11.32 -40.63
C LYS A 1145 12.99 -12.04 -39.33
N SER A 1146 12.38 -11.68 -38.21
CA SER A 1146 12.68 -12.28 -36.90
C SER A 1146 12.43 -13.79 -36.83
N LYS A 1147 11.46 -14.30 -37.61
CA LYS A 1147 10.89 -15.66 -37.50
C LYS A 1147 10.52 -16.05 -36.06
N TYR A 1148 10.21 -15.06 -35.22
CA TYR A 1148 9.77 -15.29 -33.85
C TYR A 1148 8.25 -15.30 -33.77
N GLU A 1149 7.77 -16.13 -32.84
CA GLU A 1149 6.38 -16.19 -32.41
C GLU A 1149 6.18 -15.08 -31.34
N ILE A 1150 5.33 -14.09 -31.60
CA ILE A 1150 5.18 -12.89 -30.75
C ILE A 1150 4.79 -13.26 -29.30
N TYR A 1151 3.92 -14.23 -29.07
CA TYR A 1151 3.42 -14.56 -27.73
C TYR A 1151 4.50 -15.24 -26.87
N LYS A 1152 5.03 -16.40 -27.30
CA LYS A 1152 5.99 -17.21 -26.55
C LYS A 1152 7.42 -16.67 -26.61
N LYS A 1153 7.91 -16.33 -27.81
CA LYS A 1153 9.34 -16.01 -28.01
C LYS A 1153 9.67 -14.55 -27.70
N VAL A 1154 8.69 -13.64 -27.78
CA VAL A 1154 8.85 -12.23 -27.41
C VAL A 1154 8.18 -11.93 -26.06
N ILE A 1155 6.86 -12.01 -25.93
CA ILE A 1155 6.14 -11.54 -24.73
C ILE A 1155 6.45 -12.40 -23.49
N VAL A 1156 6.19 -13.71 -23.52
CA VAL A 1156 6.44 -14.61 -22.35
C VAL A 1156 7.91 -14.61 -21.96
N LYS A 1157 8.84 -14.56 -22.94
CA LYS A 1157 10.28 -14.45 -22.70
C LYS A 1157 10.65 -13.14 -21.99
N ALA A 1158 10.02 -12.03 -22.35
CA ALA A 1158 10.28 -10.71 -21.76
C ALA A 1158 9.60 -10.49 -20.40
N LEU A 1159 8.34 -10.92 -20.25
CA LEU A 1159 7.58 -10.80 -19.01
C LEU A 1159 8.02 -11.82 -17.95
N LYS A 1160 8.50 -13.00 -18.37
CA LYS A 1160 8.85 -14.15 -17.51
C LYS A 1160 7.69 -14.64 -16.63
N LYS A 1161 6.45 -14.42 -17.08
CA LYS A 1161 5.18 -14.79 -16.41
C LYS A 1161 4.36 -15.73 -17.30
N THR A 1162 3.38 -16.41 -16.70
CA THR A 1162 2.29 -17.05 -17.43
C THR A 1162 1.41 -15.96 -18.06
N ILE A 1163 0.84 -16.23 -19.24
CA ILE A 1163 -0.16 -15.36 -19.88
C ILE A 1163 -1.44 -16.14 -20.19
N LYS A 1164 -2.59 -15.48 -20.06
CA LYS A 1164 -3.88 -15.93 -20.59
C LYS A 1164 -4.18 -15.15 -21.87
N VAL A 1165 -4.67 -15.81 -22.91
CA VAL A 1165 -4.81 -15.25 -24.26
C VAL A 1165 -6.26 -15.31 -24.76
N TRP A 1166 -6.80 -14.16 -25.17
CA TRP A 1166 -8.02 -14.03 -25.97
C TRP A 1166 -7.61 -13.61 -27.38
N SER A 1167 -7.84 -14.47 -28.36
CA SER A 1167 -7.39 -14.23 -29.73
C SER A 1167 -7.91 -15.32 -30.66
N ARG A 1168 -8.38 -14.95 -31.87
CA ARG A 1168 -8.56 -15.92 -32.94
C ARG A 1168 -7.30 -16.75 -33.12
N ARG A 1169 -7.48 -18.05 -33.36
CA ARG A 1169 -6.40 -19.04 -33.33
C ARG A 1169 -6.56 -20.05 -34.45
N ASP A 1170 -5.45 -20.59 -34.90
CA ASP A 1170 -5.49 -21.78 -35.76
C ASP A 1170 -5.53 -23.06 -34.91
N ASN A 1171 -5.88 -24.17 -35.53
CA ASN A 1171 -5.86 -25.47 -34.87
C ASN A 1171 -4.43 -25.99 -34.57
N LYS A 1172 -3.36 -25.22 -34.88
CA LYS A 1172 -1.96 -25.64 -34.81
C LYS A 1172 -1.25 -25.15 -33.55
N LEU A 1173 -1.52 -23.92 -33.08
CA LEU A 1173 -1.03 -23.46 -31.78
C LEU A 1173 -2.01 -23.84 -30.68
N LYS A 1174 -1.51 -24.58 -29.69
CA LYS A 1174 -2.27 -24.96 -28.48
C LYS A 1174 -1.74 -24.20 -27.25
N GLY A 1175 -2.42 -24.36 -26.12
CA GLY A 1175 -1.89 -23.94 -24.83
C GLY A 1175 -0.53 -24.61 -24.56
N ASP A 1176 0.37 -23.90 -23.90
CA ASP A 1176 1.71 -24.39 -23.57
C ASP A 1176 1.93 -24.29 -22.06
N CYS A 1177 1.96 -25.44 -21.40
CA CYS A 1177 2.11 -25.51 -19.95
C CYS A 1177 3.41 -26.23 -19.52
N ARG A 1178 4.39 -26.34 -20.43
CA ARG A 1178 5.63 -27.11 -20.24
C ARG A 1178 6.66 -26.42 -19.33
N VAL A 1179 6.54 -25.12 -19.10
CA VAL A 1179 7.53 -24.33 -18.36
C VAL A 1179 6.89 -23.71 -17.12
N LEU A 1180 7.22 -24.25 -15.94
CA LEU A 1180 6.72 -23.79 -14.65
C LEU A 1180 6.76 -22.25 -14.53
N GLN A 1181 5.58 -21.65 -14.29
CA GLN A 1181 5.35 -20.20 -14.18
C GLN A 1181 5.53 -19.36 -15.47
N ARG A 1182 5.63 -19.97 -16.66
CA ARG A 1182 5.72 -19.28 -17.96
C ARG A 1182 4.82 -19.93 -19.02
N ASN A 1183 3.59 -20.24 -18.63
CA ASN A 1183 2.63 -20.93 -19.48
C ASN A 1183 1.92 -19.97 -20.44
N ILE A 1184 1.38 -20.49 -21.54
CA ILE A 1184 0.37 -19.85 -22.37
C ILE A 1184 -0.94 -20.61 -22.16
N ARG A 1185 -1.92 -19.94 -21.55
CA ARG A 1185 -3.27 -20.46 -21.33
C ARG A 1185 -4.22 -19.78 -22.30
N LEU A 1186 -5.10 -20.55 -22.94
CA LEU A 1186 -6.11 -19.99 -23.84
C LEU A 1186 -7.39 -19.73 -23.05
N ILE A 1187 -8.04 -18.59 -23.26
CA ILE A 1187 -9.31 -18.26 -22.60
C ILE A 1187 -10.43 -19.02 -23.31
N LYS A 1188 -11.40 -19.55 -22.55
CA LYS A 1188 -12.57 -20.22 -23.13
C LYS A 1188 -13.48 -19.21 -23.84
N SER A 1189 -14.03 -19.62 -24.97
CA SER A 1189 -15.09 -18.90 -25.71
C SER A 1189 -16.40 -19.70 -25.59
N PRO A 1190 -17.57 -19.05 -25.45
CA PRO A 1190 -17.80 -17.61 -25.39
C PRO A 1190 -17.35 -16.97 -24.06
N ALA A 1191 -17.27 -15.64 -24.04
CA ALA A 1191 -16.98 -14.83 -22.85
C ALA A 1191 -17.90 -13.60 -22.79
N GLN A 1192 -17.80 -12.83 -21.70
CA GLN A 1192 -18.61 -11.64 -21.41
C GLN A 1192 -17.70 -10.46 -21.09
N ILE A 1193 -17.90 -9.31 -21.75
CA ILE A 1193 -17.15 -8.08 -21.51
C ILE A 1193 -18.12 -6.98 -21.06
N GLY A 1194 -18.24 -6.80 -19.75
CA GLY A 1194 -19.42 -6.14 -19.17
C GLY A 1194 -20.62 -7.07 -19.30
N ASP A 1195 -21.68 -6.60 -19.94
CA ASP A 1195 -22.85 -7.38 -20.38
C ASP A 1195 -22.79 -7.72 -21.90
N HIS A 1196 -21.73 -7.32 -22.61
CA HIS A 1196 -21.57 -7.67 -24.02
C HIS A 1196 -21.04 -9.11 -24.15
N ALA A 1197 -21.92 -10.00 -24.62
CA ALA A 1197 -21.53 -11.34 -25.03
C ALA A 1197 -20.57 -11.28 -26.22
N THR A 1198 -19.51 -12.08 -26.17
CA THR A 1198 -18.54 -12.20 -27.26
C THR A 1198 -18.09 -13.65 -27.45
N ASN A 1199 -17.71 -13.98 -28.67
CA ASN A 1199 -17.08 -15.25 -29.02
C ASN A 1199 -15.89 -14.99 -29.93
N ILE A 1200 -14.97 -15.95 -29.98
CA ILE A 1200 -13.69 -15.80 -30.67
C ILE A 1200 -13.85 -15.62 -32.19
N GLU A 1201 -14.94 -16.11 -32.79
CA GLU A 1201 -15.17 -16.05 -34.23
C GLU A 1201 -15.74 -14.69 -34.67
N THR A 1202 -16.55 -14.03 -33.84
CA THR A 1202 -17.11 -12.70 -34.14
C THR A 1202 -16.30 -11.53 -33.57
N ASP A 1203 -15.22 -11.79 -32.84
CA ASP A 1203 -14.34 -10.77 -32.23
C ASP A 1203 -13.00 -10.64 -32.99
N GLU A 1204 -12.69 -9.43 -33.46
CA GLU A 1204 -11.41 -9.11 -34.12
C GLU A 1204 -10.30 -8.74 -33.12
N SER A 1205 -10.64 -8.57 -31.83
CA SER A 1205 -9.68 -8.17 -30.81
C SER A 1205 -8.78 -9.32 -30.35
N ASN A 1206 -7.51 -8.98 -30.13
CA ASN A 1206 -6.52 -9.91 -29.58
C ASN A 1206 -5.88 -9.25 -28.37
N TRP A 1207 -5.91 -9.92 -27.22
CA TRP A 1207 -5.39 -9.39 -25.97
C TRP A 1207 -4.98 -10.49 -24.99
N ILE A 1208 -4.15 -10.12 -24.02
CA ILE A 1208 -3.59 -11.02 -23.02
C ILE A 1208 -3.58 -10.40 -21.62
N VAL A 1209 -3.55 -11.26 -20.60
CA VAL A 1209 -3.29 -10.85 -19.20
C VAL A 1209 -2.27 -11.75 -18.53
N SER A 1210 -1.45 -11.18 -17.63
CA SER A 1210 -0.35 -11.89 -16.97
C SER A 1210 -0.73 -12.59 -15.65
N GLU A 1211 -0.09 -13.70 -15.31
CA GLU A 1211 -0.28 -14.45 -14.07
C GLU A 1211 1.09 -14.82 -13.45
N PRO A 1212 1.45 -14.38 -12.22
CA PRO A 1212 0.72 -13.47 -11.32
C PRO A 1212 0.72 -12.02 -11.84
N GLY A 1213 -0.36 -11.29 -11.58
CA GLY A 1213 -0.80 -10.26 -12.51
C GLY A 1213 -0.77 -8.80 -12.06
N ASN A 1214 -0.43 -7.96 -13.03
CA ASN A 1214 -0.54 -6.49 -13.06
C ASN A 1214 -0.59 -5.94 -14.51
N ILE A 1215 -0.37 -6.82 -15.52
CA ILE A 1215 -0.21 -6.44 -16.93
C ILE A 1215 -1.38 -6.97 -17.76
N PHE A 1216 -1.96 -6.08 -18.55
CA PHE A 1216 -2.84 -6.35 -19.69
C PHE A 1216 -2.09 -5.94 -20.98
N CYS A 1217 -2.23 -6.68 -22.08
CA CYS A 1217 -1.71 -6.21 -23.38
C CYS A 1217 -2.70 -6.40 -24.52
N PHE A 1218 -2.75 -5.41 -25.42
CA PHE A 1218 -3.33 -5.51 -26.75
C PHE A 1218 -2.30 -6.13 -27.71
N THR A 1219 -2.75 -6.99 -28.64
CA THR A 1219 -1.92 -7.53 -29.73
C THR A 1219 -2.59 -7.29 -31.09
N ASP A 1220 -1.80 -7.05 -32.14
CA ASP A 1220 -2.32 -6.83 -33.50
C ASP A 1220 -2.37 -8.11 -34.36
N LYS A 1221 -1.67 -9.17 -33.94
CA LYS A 1221 -1.65 -10.46 -34.62
C LYS A 1221 -2.37 -11.56 -33.82
N PRO A 1222 -3.18 -12.40 -34.48
CA PRO A 1222 -3.85 -13.53 -33.84
C PRO A 1222 -2.88 -14.60 -33.34
N TYR A 1223 -3.33 -15.46 -32.43
CA TYR A 1223 -2.57 -16.60 -31.90
C TYR A 1223 -2.54 -17.76 -32.91
N SER A 1224 -1.84 -17.54 -34.02
CA SER A 1224 -1.63 -18.50 -35.11
C SER A 1224 -0.14 -18.81 -35.31
N LYS A 1225 0.15 -19.99 -35.88
CA LYS A 1225 1.49 -20.37 -36.34
C LYS A 1225 1.96 -19.51 -37.52
N ASN A 1226 1.05 -18.97 -38.34
CA ASN A 1226 1.40 -18.23 -39.54
C ASN A 1226 2.07 -16.87 -39.25
N GLN A 1227 1.70 -16.17 -38.16
CA GLN A 1227 2.31 -14.87 -37.83
C GLN A 1227 3.81 -14.93 -37.58
N ILE A 1228 4.42 -16.10 -37.40
CA ILE A 1228 5.88 -16.28 -37.38
C ILE A 1228 6.54 -15.67 -38.64
N LYS A 1229 5.88 -15.71 -39.80
CA LYS A 1229 6.37 -15.15 -41.07
C LYS A 1229 6.01 -13.66 -41.28
N GLU A 1230 5.31 -13.05 -40.33
CA GLU A 1230 4.72 -11.70 -40.44
C GLU A 1230 5.33 -10.75 -39.39
N PRO A 1231 5.25 -9.42 -39.58
CA PRO A 1231 5.48 -8.45 -38.52
C PRO A 1231 4.41 -8.57 -37.40
N GLY A 1232 4.65 -8.02 -36.21
CA GLY A 1232 3.63 -7.96 -35.16
C GLY A 1232 4.02 -7.19 -33.90
N MET A 1233 3.02 -6.77 -33.15
CA MET A 1233 3.11 -5.87 -31.98
C MET A 1233 2.29 -6.37 -30.78
N ALA A 1234 2.80 -6.05 -29.58
CA ALA A 1234 2.04 -6.08 -28.35
C ALA A 1234 2.25 -4.78 -27.55
N VAL A 1235 1.15 -4.15 -27.13
CA VAL A 1235 1.13 -2.94 -26.31
C VAL A 1235 0.64 -3.33 -24.91
N CYS A 1236 1.59 -3.47 -23.97
CA CYS A 1236 1.35 -3.93 -22.61
C CYS A 1236 1.26 -2.77 -21.63
N ILE A 1237 0.13 -2.62 -20.95
CA ILE A 1237 -0.12 -1.62 -19.90
C ILE A 1237 0.06 -2.27 -18.52
N ASP A 1238 0.92 -1.68 -17.69
CA ASP A 1238 1.13 -2.11 -16.30
C ASP A 1238 0.21 -1.33 -15.35
N LYS A 1239 -0.99 -1.86 -15.10
CA LYS A 1239 -1.99 -1.23 -14.23
C LYS A 1239 -2.98 -2.25 -13.67
N ASP A 1240 -2.90 -2.48 -12.37
CA ASP A 1240 -3.73 -3.45 -11.63
C ASP A 1240 -5.22 -3.35 -11.92
N ALA A 1241 -5.77 -2.14 -11.97
CA ALA A 1241 -7.21 -1.93 -12.18
C ALA A 1241 -7.67 -2.39 -13.59
N ILE A 1242 -6.88 -2.11 -14.65
CA ILE A 1242 -7.18 -2.59 -16.01
C ILE A 1242 -6.97 -4.10 -16.08
N PHE A 1243 -5.85 -4.59 -15.53
CA PHE A 1243 -5.55 -6.03 -15.45
C PHE A 1243 -6.69 -6.79 -14.77
N ALA A 1244 -7.25 -6.28 -13.68
CA ALA A 1244 -8.33 -6.93 -12.94
C ALA A 1244 -9.60 -7.14 -13.79
N ARG A 1245 -9.99 -6.17 -14.63
CA ARG A 1245 -11.17 -6.30 -15.51
C ARG A 1245 -10.97 -7.39 -16.56
N PHE A 1246 -9.83 -7.37 -17.26
CA PHE A 1246 -9.52 -8.40 -18.26
C PHE A 1246 -9.21 -9.78 -17.65
N ASN A 1247 -8.68 -9.84 -16.42
CA ASN A 1247 -8.47 -11.12 -15.73
C ASN A 1247 -9.77 -11.73 -15.17
N ALA A 1248 -10.78 -10.93 -14.85
CA ALA A 1248 -12.12 -11.43 -14.54
C ALA A 1248 -12.77 -12.09 -15.76
N ILE A 1249 -12.64 -11.48 -16.95
CA ILE A 1249 -13.06 -12.08 -18.22
C ILE A 1249 -12.27 -13.38 -18.47
N ALA A 1250 -10.96 -13.36 -18.22
CA ALA A 1250 -10.07 -14.52 -18.30
C ALA A 1250 -10.15 -15.48 -17.10
N ALA A 1251 -11.28 -15.55 -16.38
CA ALA A 1251 -11.46 -16.48 -15.26
C ALA A 1251 -11.45 -17.94 -15.73
N GLN A 1252 -12.11 -18.22 -16.86
CA GLN A 1252 -12.16 -19.55 -17.47
C GLN A 1252 -11.09 -19.70 -18.56
N VAL A 1253 -10.21 -20.69 -18.39
CA VAL A 1253 -9.18 -21.06 -19.37
C VAL A 1253 -9.37 -22.50 -19.80
N GLU A 1254 -8.92 -22.81 -21.02
CA GLU A 1254 -8.86 -24.17 -21.55
C GLU A 1254 -7.83 -25.01 -20.79
N ASN A 1255 -8.10 -26.31 -20.75
CA ASN A 1255 -7.14 -27.27 -20.20
C ASN A 1255 -5.87 -27.27 -21.07
N CYS A 1256 -4.71 -27.37 -20.42
CA CYS A 1256 -3.46 -27.59 -21.13
C CYS A 1256 -3.48 -28.98 -21.79
N PRO A 1257 -3.12 -29.11 -23.07
CA PRO A 1257 -2.78 -30.41 -23.66
C PRO A 1257 -1.37 -30.87 -23.26
#